data_AF-K2N7K0-F1
#
_entry.id   AF-K2N7K0-F1
#
_cell.length_a   1.000
_cell.length_b   1.000
_cell.length_c   1.000
_cell.angle_alpha   90.00
_cell.angle_beta   90.00
_cell.angle_gamma   90.00
#
_symmetry.space_group_name_H-M   'P 1'
#
loop_
_entity.id
_entity.type
_entity.pdbx_description
1 polymer ?
#
loop_
_entity_poly.entity_id
_entity_poly.type
_entity_poly.pdbx_seq_one_letter_code
_entity_poly.pdbx_strand_id
1 'polypeptide(L)'
;MARARAVETRLERLLPSLEEYFTSGLLTHDETQDVARQRTHWEYRLIAKPLLLLDVQNAVAYELGLEKRIEEYCRTTKLVLKHRWAVLERIETIYRIGIKHIKDRDELELLRREFVQFLKAHNRHSSLSALYGELMVRYPTRSSLWVEAALYEGIEMGNTDNGRVIVQQAVLTAGAQPEVWNAAFLLELYFADRLLQKLVEEGSKKEQKSPKEDIVEELREENAALASVVVDLALVKAVVEEALESPACGPNLVQLLLESAMRFSFAKSVVETLMASAASKMLSALTSDDGPARTASNNWRGAGLFRFVTDFLRIDVIMLDRGVMGDAASFLRSRGRFHASTPAERTAALVKAFAASLTLAQSERISSFLALGRLQETAVAELEPLLEALRESTSASGVSAVCRRLLSNQHSSITEAVMCLCGKKDASLLQRLASVAAERVQAALQTVSEELPVKVKKARHEGKSGKSITWRIWRFLLPDDRKAVEASVPQTVTRFASGDDVERLVLSQCDVKDVFAVENALTLFLREFHLIGENEGIEGLHRLCFHKSKTPIALWKVFHLLELRCKPHLKPSRTPSSVSSDSDIDDDDVMDKKRGATINDASYASAGLKFLAGVPHGLLDQVAEEERLEGCWGLLSVRVQRLTGLKDTTTRADFIACLQRSSSDMWVEGVRSVLRVARLCEPLPRQTHTEIAIPFLEAVALERGGKDGGAVQEARDAHERLLGMYALSKHPNSFLPLVHQVPRRAETRESLLPAELNATDWARLVAFERDVAKDLRRAKEAAVRARRLSLAPQRLLAMLSTY
;
A
#
# COMPACT_ATOMS: atom_id res chain seq x y z
N MET A 1 -32.29 26.29 41.33
CA MET A 1 -32.94 27.57 40.93
C MET A 1 -32.37 28.19 39.66
N ALA A 2 -31.06 28.39 39.50
CA ALA A 2 -30.50 29.04 38.30
C ALA A 2 -30.75 28.29 36.96
N ARG A 3 -30.77 26.95 36.97
CA ARG A 3 -31.03 26.14 35.75
C ARG A 3 -32.47 26.22 35.26
N ALA A 4 -33.45 26.17 36.17
CA ALA A 4 -34.86 26.28 35.84
C ALA A 4 -35.16 27.64 35.19
N ARG A 5 -34.64 28.73 35.77
CA ARG A 5 -34.73 30.07 35.17
C ARG A 5 -34.09 30.14 33.78
N ALA A 6 -32.95 29.49 33.58
CA ALA A 6 -32.29 29.46 32.26
C ALA A 6 -33.11 28.69 31.21
N VAL A 7 -33.80 27.61 31.60
CA VAL A 7 -34.75 26.88 30.74
C VAL A 7 -35.94 27.78 30.40
N GLU A 8 -36.56 28.39 31.40
CA GLU A 8 -37.72 29.28 31.25
C GLU A 8 -37.40 30.43 30.27
N THR A 9 -36.29 31.14 30.46
CA THR A 9 -35.88 32.22 29.55
C THR A 9 -35.65 31.76 28.10
N ARG A 10 -35.16 30.51 27.89
CA ARG A 10 -35.00 29.98 26.53
C ARG A 10 -36.34 29.64 25.90
N LEU A 11 -37.26 29.06 26.67
CA LEU A 11 -38.60 28.73 26.19
C LEU A 11 -39.43 29.99 25.90
N GLU A 12 -39.31 31.03 26.73
CA GLU A 12 -39.96 32.33 26.52
C GLU A 12 -39.59 32.95 25.18
N ARG A 13 -38.33 32.85 24.75
CA ARG A 13 -37.87 33.34 23.44
C ARG A 13 -38.53 32.64 22.25
N LEU A 14 -39.09 31.45 22.45
CA LEU A 14 -39.74 30.65 21.41
C LEU A 14 -41.26 30.85 21.36
N LEU A 15 -41.84 31.53 22.35
CA LEU A 15 -43.29 31.76 22.41
C LEU A 15 -43.83 32.50 21.18
N PRO A 16 -43.20 33.59 20.68
CA PRO A 16 -43.74 34.31 19.53
C PRO A 16 -43.87 33.46 18.27
N SER A 17 -42.90 32.56 18.02
CA SER A 17 -42.97 31.65 16.86
C SER A 17 -44.03 30.58 17.05
N LEU A 18 -44.20 30.06 18.27
CA LEU A 18 -45.21 29.06 18.58
C LEU A 18 -46.64 29.63 18.49
N GLU A 19 -46.86 30.87 18.95
CA GLU A 19 -48.12 31.60 18.80
C GLU A 19 -48.46 31.83 17.33
N GLU A 20 -47.46 32.16 16.50
CA GLU A 20 -47.67 32.29 15.06
C GLU A 20 -48.01 30.95 14.40
N TYR A 21 -47.38 29.85 14.80
CA TYR A 21 -47.70 28.52 14.27
C TYR A 21 -49.13 28.09 14.61
N PHE A 22 -49.65 28.48 15.78
CA PHE A 22 -51.04 28.25 16.14
C PHE A 22 -51.99 29.15 15.36
N THR A 23 -51.76 30.47 15.37
CA THR A 23 -52.65 31.46 14.74
C THR A 23 -52.69 31.34 13.21
N SER A 24 -51.62 30.87 12.59
CA SER A 24 -51.56 30.59 11.14
C SER A 24 -52.26 29.29 10.74
N GLY A 25 -52.67 28.45 11.70
CA GLY A 25 -53.29 27.15 11.45
C GLY A 25 -52.32 26.02 11.10
N LEU A 26 -51.00 26.25 11.22
CA LEU A 26 -49.99 25.20 11.01
C LEU A 26 -50.09 24.10 12.07
N LEU A 27 -50.32 24.50 13.33
CA LEU A 27 -50.46 23.60 14.46
C LEU A 27 -51.86 23.76 15.08
N THR A 28 -52.47 22.64 15.41
CA THR A 28 -53.68 22.61 16.25
C THR A 28 -53.34 22.95 17.71
N HIS A 29 -54.35 23.22 18.53
CA HIS A 29 -54.14 23.51 19.95
C HIS A 29 -53.39 22.36 20.66
N ASP A 30 -53.79 21.11 20.40
CA ASP A 30 -53.19 19.93 21.03
C ASP A 30 -51.74 19.73 20.57
N GLU A 31 -51.48 19.89 19.27
CA GLU A 31 -50.12 19.83 18.74
C GLU A 31 -49.23 20.96 19.26
N THR A 32 -49.79 22.16 19.45
CA THR A 32 -49.06 23.30 20.01
C THR A 32 -48.63 22.98 21.45
N GLN A 33 -49.53 22.40 22.23
CA GLN A 33 -49.24 21.95 23.60
C GLN A 33 -48.16 20.86 23.61
N ASP A 34 -48.23 19.90 22.69
CA ASP A 34 -47.25 18.83 22.58
C ASP A 34 -45.89 19.36 22.12
N VAL A 35 -45.83 20.30 21.18
CA VAL A 35 -44.58 20.98 20.80
C VAL A 35 -43.96 21.72 21.98
N ALA A 36 -44.77 22.43 22.78
CA ALA A 36 -44.30 23.10 23.99
C ALA A 36 -43.74 22.10 25.02
N ARG A 37 -44.43 20.96 25.22
CA ARG A 37 -43.97 19.88 26.11
C ARG A 37 -42.66 19.27 25.63
N GLN A 38 -42.53 18.96 24.34
CA GLN A 38 -41.32 18.38 23.76
C GLN A 38 -40.14 19.36 23.82
N ARG A 39 -40.35 20.64 23.48
CA ARG A 39 -39.33 21.67 23.63
C ARG A 39 -38.86 21.81 25.07
N THR A 40 -39.79 21.78 26.02
CA THR A 40 -39.47 21.80 27.46
C THR A 40 -38.63 20.59 27.85
N HIS A 41 -39.04 19.38 27.43
CA HIS A 41 -38.29 18.14 27.67
C HIS A 41 -36.85 18.24 27.16
N TRP A 42 -36.66 18.65 25.91
CA TRP A 42 -35.33 18.79 25.31
C TRP A 42 -34.49 19.87 25.98
N GLU A 43 -35.05 21.01 26.39
CA GLU A 43 -34.28 22.03 27.13
C GLU A 43 -33.72 21.50 28.45
N TYR A 44 -34.50 20.69 29.18
CA TYR A 44 -34.00 20.05 30.39
C TYR A 44 -32.87 19.06 30.10
N ARG A 45 -32.96 18.28 29.01
CA ARG A 45 -31.89 17.36 28.59
C ARG A 45 -30.63 18.11 28.16
N LEU A 46 -30.75 19.20 27.39
CA LEU A 46 -29.63 20.01 26.92
C LEU A 46 -28.86 20.73 28.03
N ILE A 47 -29.51 20.99 29.17
CA ILE A 47 -28.89 21.64 30.34
C ILE A 47 -28.41 20.59 31.37
N ALA A 48 -28.75 19.32 31.20
CA ALA A 48 -28.29 18.23 32.07
C ALA A 48 -26.76 18.08 32.01
N LYS A 49 -26.19 17.58 33.10
CA LYS A 49 -24.76 17.24 33.19
C LYS A 49 -24.62 15.78 33.64
N PRO A 50 -23.90 14.91 32.91
CA PRO A 50 -23.24 15.18 31.62
C PRO A 50 -24.25 15.37 30.47
N LEU A 51 -23.90 16.20 29.48
CA LEU A 51 -24.64 16.30 28.23
C LEU A 51 -24.21 15.15 27.32
N LEU A 52 -25.16 14.36 26.81
CA LEU A 52 -24.90 13.25 25.91
C LEU A 52 -25.05 13.70 24.46
N LEU A 53 -24.20 13.16 23.56
CA LEU A 53 -24.33 13.39 22.11
C LEU A 53 -25.74 13.06 21.60
N LEU A 54 -26.29 11.92 22.04
CA LEU A 54 -27.62 11.45 21.66
C LEU A 54 -28.73 12.44 22.03
N ASP A 55 -28.60 13.16 23.15
CA ASP A 55 -29.57 14.18 23.56
C ASP A 55 -29.59 15.37 22.60
N VAL A 56 -28.40 15.78 22.13
CA VAL A 56 -28.27 16.87 21.14
C VAL A 56 -28.85 16.43 19.80
N GLN A 57 -28.48 15.23 19.33
CA GLN A 57 -28.95 14.69 18.05
C GLN A 57 -30.47 14.49 18.03
N ASN A 58 -31.06 13.96 19.10
CA ASN A 58 -32.51 13.77 19.19
C ASN A 58 -33.26 15.11 19.24
N ALA A 59 -32.74 16.11 19.98
CA ALA A 59 -33.34 17.44 20.01
C ALA A 59 -33.28 18.12 18.63
N VAL A 60 -32.16 17.97 17.90
CA VAL A 60 -32.01 18.46 16.53
C VAL A 60 -32.96 17.73 15.58
N ALA A 61 -33.04 16.40 15.66
CA ALA A 61 -33.91 15.59 14.82
C ALA A 61 -35.38 15.97 14.99
N TYR A 62 -35.80 16.25 16.23
CA TYR A 62 -37.13 16.75 16.54
C TYR A 62 -37.41 18.10 15.86
N GLU A 63 -36.54 19.09 16.02
CA GLU A 63 -36.73 20.41 15.42
C GLU A 63 -36.61 20.38 13.88
N LEU A 64 -35.77 19.52 13.31
CA LEU A 64 -35.73 19.28 11.85
C LEU A 64 -37.03 18.68 11.34
N GLY A 65 -37.67 17.80 12.13
CA GLY A 65 -39.01 17.29 11.82
C GLY A 65 -40.05 18.40 11.77
N LEU A 66 -39.96 19.36 12.69
CA LEU A 66 -40.83 20.53 12.73
C LEU A 66 -40.57 21.47 11.54
N GLU A 67 -39.31 21.72 11.18
CA GLU A 67 -38.92 22.52 10.01
C GLU A 67 -39.51 21.96 8.72
N LYS A 68 -39.43 20.65 8.50
CA LYS A 68 -40.04 19.99 7.33
C LYS A 68 -41.55 20.21 7.25
N ARG A 69 -42.24 20.17 8.39
CA ARG A 69 -43.69 20.46 8.45
C ARG A 69 -43.99 21.91 8.12
N ILE A 70 -43.21 22.85 8.67
CA ILE A 70 -43.33 24.29 8.38
C ILE A 70 -43.12 24.54 6.89
N GLU A 71 -42.07 23.97 6.30
CA GLU A 71 -41.75 24.13 4.89
C GLU A 71 -42.88 23.62 3.99
N GLU A 72 -43.38 22.41 4.25
CA GLU A 72 -44.48 21.83 3.47
C GLU A 72 -45.78 22.64 3.59
N TYR A 73 -46.06 23.15 4.80
CA TYR A 73 -47.21 24.01 5.03
C TYR A 73 -47.11 25.33 4.27
N CYS A 74 -45.97 26.02 4.37
CA CYS A 74 -45.72 27.26 3.63
C CYS A 74 -45.79 27.04 2.12
N ARG A 75 -45.29 25.90 1.62
CA ARG A 75 -45.36 25.53 0.20
C ARG A 75 -46.80 25.33 -0.26
N THR A 76 -47.61 24.63 0.53
CA THR A 76 -49.00 24.29 0.20
C THR A 76 -49.93 25.50 0.30
N THR A 77 -49.80 26.29 1.37
CA THR A 77 -50.68 27.43 1.66
C THR A 77 -50.21 28.73 1.00
N LYS A 78 -48.97 28.78 0.51
CA LYS A 78 -48.27 29.99 0.03
C LYS A 78 -48.24 31.12 1.06
N LEU A 79 -48.37 30.78 2.34
CA LEU A 79 -48.35 31.73 3.45
C LEU A 79 -46.90 32.01 3.89
N VAL A 80 -46.59 33.28 4.11
CA VAL A 80 -45.29 33.73 4.60
C VAL A 80 -45.39 33.99 6.10
N LEU A 81 -44.72 33.16 6.89
CA LEU A 81 -44.64 33.32 8.35
C LEU A 81 -43.59 34.37 8.71
N LYS A 82 -43.89 35.24 9.69
CA LYS A 82 -42.96 36.26 10.22
C LYS A 82 -41.77 35.61 10.91
N HIS A 83 -41.99 34.54 11.67
CA HIS A 83 -40.99 33.77 12.41
C HIS A 83 -40.60 32.46 11.68
N ARG A 84 -40.60 32.48 10.34
CA ARG A 84 -40.23 31.33 9.50
C ARG A 84 -38.87 30.73 9.87
N TRP A 85 -37.91 31.57 10.23
CA TRP A 85 -36.52 31.16 10.46
C TRP A 85 -36.21 30.77 11.92
N ALA A 86 -37.17 30.94 12.84
CA ALA A 86 -36.95 30.70 14.27
C ALA A 86 -36.59 29.24 14.60
N VAL A 87 -37.12 28.27 13.85
CA VAL A 87 -36.76 26.85 14.03
C VAL A 87 -35.31 26.58 13.62
N LEU A 88 -34.85 27.16 12.51
CA LEU A 88 -33.45 27.02 12.10
C LEU A 88 -32.50 27.67 13.11
N GLU A 89 -32.81 28.87 13.60
CA GLU A 89 -32.03 29.54 14.64
C GLU A 89 -31.96 28.73 15.95
N ARG A 90 -33.05 28.02 16.27
CA ARG A 90 -33.09 27.09 17.39
C ARG A 90 -32.17 25.89 17.15
N ILE A 91 -32.22 25.27 15.98
CA ILE A 91 -31.33 24.15 15.63
C ILE A 91 -29.86 24.58 15.73
N GLU A 92 -29.51 25.76 15.21
CA GLU A 92 -28.16 26.33 15.35
C GLU A 92 -27.76 26.48 16.82
N THR A 93 -28.68 26.95 17.67
CA THR A 93 -28.45 27.10 19.11
C THR A 93 -28.21 25.75 19.79
N ILE A 94 -28.95 24.71 19.43
CA ILE A 94 -28.79 23.35 19.98
C ILE A 94 -27.40 22.79 19.62
N TYR A 95 -26.99 22.91 18.36
CA TYR A 95 -25.64 22.52 17.93
C TYR A 95 -24.55 23.30 18.68
N ARG A 96 -24.71 24.63 18.84
CA ARG A 96 -23.76 25.47 19.60
C ARG A 96 -23.65 25.05 21.07
N ILE A 97 -24.76 24.63 21.69
CA ILE A 97 -24.75 24.06 23.05
C ILE A 97 -23.91 22.78 23.07
N GLY A 98 -24.15 21.86 22.14
CA GLY A 98 -23.38 20.61 22.05
C GLY A 98 -21.88 20.85 21.85
N ILE A 99 -21.49 21.69 20.89
CA ILE A 99 -20.08 22.05 20.61
C ILE A 99 -19.38 22.72 21.81
N LYS A 100 -20.14 23.41 22.67
CA LYS A 100 -19.61 24.05 23.88
C LYS A 100 -19.41 23.06 25.03
N HIS A 101 -20.28 22.05 25.16
CA HIS A 101 -20.41 21.26 26.39
C HIS A 101 -20.00 19.79 26.27
N ILE A 102 -19.99 19.19 25.08
CA ILE A 102 -19.44 17.85 24.85
C ILE A 102 -17.91 17.89 24.99
N LYS A 103 -17.36 16.95 25.77
CA LYS A 103 -15.93 16.88 26.08
C LYS A 103 -15.18 15.82 25.28
N ASP A 104 -15.86 14.76 24.87
CA ASP A 104 -15.26 13.73 24.05
C ASP A 104 -14.87 14.31 22.68
N ARG A 105 -13.65 14.02 22.23
CA ARG A 105 -13.08 14.63 21.03
C ARG A 105 -13.74 14.11 19.76
N ASP A 106 -14.06 12.82 19.72
CA ASP A 106 -14.60 12.16 18.54
C ASP A 106 -16.09 12.50 18.40
N GLU A 107 -16.84 12.50 19.51
CA GLU A 107 -18.23 12.97 19.53
C GLU A 107 -18.37 14.44 19.15
N LEU A 108 -17.46 15.30 19.64
CA LEU A 108 -17.43 16.72 19.30
C LEU A 108 -17.17 16.93 17.81
N GLU A 109 -16.24 16.18 17.23
CA GLU A 109 -15.92 16.29 15.81
C GLU A 109 -17.06 15.79 14.92
N LEU A 110 -17.74 14.71 15.32
CA LEU A 110 -18.94 14.24 14.65
C LEU A 110 -20.03 15.32 14.64
N LEU A 111 -20.35 15.89 15.80
CA LEU A 111 -21.36 16.93 15.93
C LEU A 111 -20.99 18.19 15.12
N ARG A 112 -19.72 18.58 15.08
CA ARG A 112 -19.25 19.71 14.25
C ARG A 112 -19.54 19.46 12.77
N ARG A 113 -19.24 18.25 12.27
CA ARG A 113 -19.49 17.89 10.86
C ARG A 113 -20.97 17.91 10.53
N GLU A 114 -21.81 17.35 11.41
CA GLU A 114 -23.27 17.42 11.28
C GLU A 114 -23.76 18.88 11.24
N PHE A 115 -23.22 19.75 12.10
CA PHE A 115 -23.59 21.15 12.13
C PHE A 115 -23.17 21.91 10.86
N VAL A 116 -21.95 21.70 10.38
CA VAL A 116 -21.48 22.29 9.11
C VAL A 116 -22.36 21.83 7.95
N GLN A 117 -22.68 20.53 7.86
CA GLN A 117 -23.58 20.01 6.83
C GLN A 117 -24.97 20.63 6.91
N PHE A 118 -25.53 20.77 8.11
CA PHE A 118 -26.80 21.46 8.33
C PHE A 118 -26.76 22.91 7.82
N LEU A 119 -25.73 23.68 8.18
CA LEU A 119 -25.59 25.07 7.75
C LEU A 119 -25.45 25.20 6.23
N LYS A 120 -24.68 24.30 5.59
CA LYS A 120 -24.57 24.25 4.12
C LYS A 120 -25.91 23.91 3.46
N ALA A 121 -26.60 22.88 3.94
CA ALA A 121 -27.88 22.44 3.36
C ALA A 121 -28.97 23.52 3.41
N HIS A 122 -28.93 24.40 4.41
CA HIS A 122 -29.91 25.47 4.59
C HIS A 122 -29.38 26.86 4.16
N ASN A 123 -28.26 26.92 3.42
CA ASN A 123 -27.64 28.17 2.93
C ASN A 123 -27.38 29.21 4.02
N ARG A 124 -27.00 28.77 5.22
CA ARG A 124 -26.72 29.62 6.39
C ARG A 124 -25.28 30.10 6.40
N HIS A 125 -24.88 30.81 5.34
CA HIS A 125 -23.49 31.17 5.09
C HIS A 125 -22.90 32.04 6.20
N SER A 126 -23.60 33.08 6.66
CA SER A 126 -23.12 33.97 7.73
C SER A 126 -22.87 33.24 9.05
N SER A 127 -23.78 32.33 9.43
CA SER A 127 -23.63 31.48 10.61
C SER A 127 -22.45 30.51 10.48
N LEU A 128 -22.20 29.98 9.28
CA LEU A 128 -21.08 29.08 9.01
C LEU A 128 -19.73 29.83 9.02
N SER A 129 -19.65 31.01 8.42
CA SER A 129 -18.46 31.88 8.50
C SER A 129 -18.15 32.26 9.95
N ALA A 130 -19.19 32.62 10.74
CA ALA A 130 -19.03 32.91 12.17
C ALA A 130 -18.56 31.68 12.96
N LEU A 131 -19.10 30.49 12.68
CA LEU A 131 -18.67 29.24 13.28
C LEU A 131 -17.19 28.95 12.98
N TYR A 132 -16.76 29.09 11.73
CA TYR A 132 -15.34 28.92 11.39
C TYR A 132 -14.46 29.94 12.10
N GLY A 133 -14.86 31.22 12.15
CA GLY A 133 -14.16 32.24 12.92
C GLY A 133 -13.98 31.87 14.40
N GLU A 134 -15.05 31.43 15.05
CA GLU A 134 -15.00 30.96 16.44
C GLU A 134 -14.10 29.73 16.62
N LEU A 135 -14.18 28.76 15.70
CA LEU A 135 -13.40 27.53 15.75
C LEU A 135 -11.90 27.76 15.51
N MET A 136 -11.53 28.66 14.59
CA MET A 136 -10.14 29.02 14.31
C MET A 136 -9.51 29.74 15.50
N VAL A 137 -10.24 30.66 16.15
CA VAL A 137 -9.77 31.33 17.37
C VAL A 137 -9.61 30.34 18.52
N ARG A 138 -10.54 29.39 18.66
CA ARG A 138 -10.51 28.40 19.74
C ARG A 138 -9.45 27.31 19.53
N TYR A 139 -9.17 26.93 18.28
CA TYR A 139 -8.27 25.84 17.91
C TYR A 139 -7.27 26.26 16.81
N PRO A 140 -6.40 27.26 17.07
CA PRO A 140 -5.54 27.84 16.04
C PRO A 140 -4.54 26.84 15.46
N THR A 141 -4.10 25.84 16.23
CA THR A 141 -3.13 24.82 15.78
C THR A 141 -3.74 23.72 14.91
N ARG A 142 -5.07 23.67 14.76
CA ARG A 142 -5.76 22.63 14.01
C ARG A 142 -5.92 23.04 12.54
N SER A 143 -4.90 22.73 11.72
CA SER A 143 -4.83 23.07 10.29
C SER A 143 -6.07 22.66 9.48
N SER A 144 -6.70 21.52 9.80
CA SER A 144 -7.88 21.04 9.09
C SER A 144 -9.04 22.05 9.07
N LEU A 145 -9.22 22.81 10.15
CA LEU A 145 -10.30 23.81 10.26
C LEU A 145 -10.03 25.03 9.37
N TRP A 146 -8.78 25.47 9.33
CA TRP A 146 -8.35 26.57 8.47
C TRP A 146 -8.53 26.23 6.99
N VAL A 147 -8.12 25.02 6.60
CA VAL A 147 -8.27 24.51 5.23
C VAL A 147 -9.76 24.41 4.85
N GLU A 148 -10.59 23.83 5.71
CA GLU A 148 -12.03 23.70 5.47
C GLU A 148 -12.71 25.08 5.32
N ALA A 149 -12.37 26.04 6.18
CA ALA A 149 -12.90 27.41 6.14
C ALA A 149 -12.45 28.16 4.88
N ALA A 150 -11.17 28.09 4.54
CA ALA A 150 -10.60 28.75 3.36
C ALA A 150 -11.21 28.25 2.05
N LEU A 151 -11.32 26.93 1.88
CA LEU A 151 -11.89 26.32 0.68
C LEU A 151 -13.39 26.61 0.57
N TYR A 152 -14.11 26.62 1.70
CA TYR A 152 -15.52 27.00 1.72
C TYR A 152 -15.73 28.47 1.29
N GLU A 153 -15.05 29.42 1.93
CA GLU A 153 -15.21 30.85 1.60
C GLU A 153 -14.69 31.17 0.18
N GLY A 154 -13.53 30.61 -0.16
CA GLY A 154 -12.84 30.92 -1.41
C GLY A 154 -13.43 30.26 -2.64
N ILE A 155 -13.79 28.98 -2.55
CA ILE A 155 -14.21 28.15 -3.69
C ILE A 155 -15.72 27.96 -3.69
N GLU A 156 -16.32 27.48 -2.60
CA GLU A 156 -17.77 27.20 -2.56
C GLU A 156 -18.59 28.50 -2.61
N MET A 157 -18.21 29.51 -1.82
CA MET A 157 -18.87 30.82 -1.83
C MET A 157 -18.35 31.77 -2.91
N GLY A 158 -17.20 31.45 -3.51
CA GLY A 158 -16.57 32.26 -4.53
C GLY A 158 -15.94 33.57 -4.03
N ASN A 159 -15.81 33.77 -2.72
CA ASN A 159 -15.15 34.93 -2.12
C ASN A 159 -13.65 34.67 -1.94
N THR A 160 -12.93 34.81 -3.06
CA THR A 160 -11.49 34.51 -3.11
C THR A 160 -10.67 35.38 -2.16
N ASP A 161 -11.06 36.64 -1.94
CA ASP A 161 -10.34 37.55 -1.05
C ASP A 161 -10.42 37.10 0.41
N ASN A 162 -11.62 36.73 0.89
CA ASN A 162 -11.77 36.12 2.21
C ASN A 162 -11.01 34.80 2.32
N GLY A 163 -11.09 33.95 1.29
CA GLY A 163 -10.31 32.72 1.23
C GLY A 163 -8.80 32.97 1.39
N ARG A 164 -8.25 33.96 0.67
CA ARG A 164 -6.83 34.34 0.73
C ARG A 164 -6.45 34.82 2.12
N VAL A 165 -7.25 35.68 2.74
CA VAL A 165 -7.01 36.17 4.11
C VAL A 165 -6.95 34.98 5.08
N ILE A 166 -7.89 34.04 5.01
CA ILE A 166 -7.91 32.87 5.89
C ILE A 166 -6.68 31.99 5.67
N VAL A 167 -6.33 31.70 4.42
CA VAL A 167 -5.15 30.86 4.11
C VAL A 167 -3.85 31.54 4.52
N GLN A 168 -3.69 32.84 4.30
CA GLN A 168 -2.49 33.57 4.72
C GLN A 168 -2.31 33.50 6.23
N GLN A 169 -3.39 33.65 7.00
CA GLN A 169 -3.35 33.43 8.46
C GLN A 169 -3.05 31.98 8.84
N ALA A 170 -3.57 31.02 8.06
CA ALA A 170 -3.28 29.61 8.25
C ALA A 170 -1.80 29.26 7.98
N VAL A 171 -1.19 29.86 6.96
CA VAL A 171 0.25 29.70 6.65
C VAL A 171 1.10 30.25 7.80
N LEU A 172 0.75 31.41 8.34
CA LEU A 172 1.45 31.99 9.50
C LEU A 172 1.34 31.11 10.76
N THR A 173 0.18 30.47 10.97
CA THR A 173 -0.11 29.71 12.19
C THR A 173 0.32 28.24 12.10
N ALA A 174 0.18 27.63 10.93
CA ALA A 174 0.28 26.18 10.69
C ALA A 174 0.99 25.83 9.37
N GLY A 175 1.89 26.70 8.86
CA GLY A 175 2.62 26.51 7.60
C GLY A 175 3.59 25.33 7.53
N ALA A 176 3.76 24.57 8.62
CA ALA A 176 4.45 23.28 8.60
C ALA A 176 3.57 22.13 8.10
N GLN A 177 2.25 22.32 8.03
CA GLN A 177 1.31 21.31 7.56
C GLN A 177 1.10 21.44 6.05
N PRO A 178 1.32 20.37 5.26
CA PRO A 178 1.27 20.45 3.79
C PRO A 178 -0.14 20.74 3.25
N GLU A 179 -1.19 20.39 3.99
CA GLU A 179 -2.58 20.62 3.58
C GLU A 179 -2.93 22.11 3.50
N VAL A 180 -2.26 22.96 4.30
CA VAL A 180 -2.46 24.41 4.30
C VAL A 180 -1.96 25.03 2.99
N TRP A 181 -0.76 24.64 2.56
CA TRP A 181 -0.20 25.07 1.28
C TRP A 181 -0.99 24.52 0.10
N ASN A 182 -1.46 23.27 0.19
CA ASN A 182 -2.35 22.73 -0.82
C ASN A 182 -3.67 23.50 -0.93
N ALA A 183 -4.20 24.01 0.19
CA ALA A 183 -5.39 24.86 0.18
C ALA A 183 -5.12 26.22 -0.49
N ALA A 184 -3.96 26.84 -0.22
CA ALA A 184 -3.52 28.06 -0.92
C ALA A 184 -3.45 27.83 -2.43
N PHE A 185 -2.81 26.74 -2.82
CA PHE A 185 -2.62 26.37 -4.21
C PHE A 185 -3.94 26.09 -4.93
N LEU A 186 -4.85 25.33 -4.30
CA LEU A 186 -6.19 25.08 -4.82
C LEU A 186 -6.99 26.37 -4.99
N LEU A 187 -6.95 27.27 -4.01
CA LEU A 187 -7.66 28.54 -4.06
C LEU A 187 -7.26 29.35 -5.30
N GLU A 188 -5.96 29.47 -5.56
CA GLU A 188 -5.45 30.20 -6.73
C GLU A 188 -5.75 29.49 -8.05
N LEU A 189 -5.70 28.15 -8.09
CA LEU A 189 -6.10 27.38 -9.28
C LEU A 189 -7.57 27.55 -9.62
N TYR A 190 -8.47 27.49 -8.64
CA TYR A 190 -9.91 27.72 -8.84
C TYR A 190 -10.19 29.18 -9.24
N PHE A 191 -9.44 30.13 -8.69
CA PHE A 191 -9.52 31.52 -9.11
C PHE A 191 -9.13 31.69 -10.59
N ALA A 192 -8.01 31.09 -11.01
CA ALA A 192 -7.58 31.10 -12.41
C ALA A 192 -8.58 30.40 -13.33
N ASP A 193 -9.06 29.21 -12.97
CA ASP A 193 -10.04 28.44 -13.73
C ASP A 193 -11.33 29.25 -13.98
N ARG A 194 -11.88 29.88 -12.94
CA ARG A 194 -13.07 30.74 -13.05
C ARG A 194 -12.84 31.92 -13.98
N LEU A 195 -11.66 32.53 -13.99
CA LEU A 195 -11.33 33.62 -14.90
C LEU A 195 -11.14 33.13 -16.34
N LEU A 196 -10.44 32.01 -16.53
CA LEU A 196 -10.26 31.39 -17.84
C LEU A 196 -11.61 31.01 -18.47
N GLN A 197 -12.52 30.42 -17.69
CA GLN A 197 -13.87 30.08 -18.17
C GLN A 197 -14.64 31.32 -18.63
N LYS A 198 -14.61 32.41 -17.86
CA LYS A 198 -15.24 33.69 -18.25
C LYS A 198 -14.67 34.24 -19.55
N LEU A 199 -13.34 34.22 -19.71
CA LEU A 199 -12.69 34.68 -20.94
C LEU A 199 -13.06 33.82 -22.15
N VAL A 200 -13.19 32.51 -21.98
CA VAL A 200 -13.67 31.59 -23.04
C VAL A 200 -15.12 31.88 -23.43
N GLU A 201 -16.00 32.15 -22.45
CA GLU A 201 -17.39 32.54 -22.69
C GLU A 201 -17.51 33.87 -23.43
N GLU A 202 -16.72 34.87 -23.04
CA GLU A 202 -16.65 36.18 -23.69
C GLU A 202 -16.11 36.08 -25.11
N GLY A 203 -15.02 35.34 -25.31
CA GLY A 203 -14.46 35.08 -26.64
C GLY A 203 -15.44 34.35 -27.57
N SER A 204 -16.23 33.41 -27.03
CA SER A 204 -17.29 32.71 -27.77
C SER A 204 -18.43 33.66 -28.22
N LYS A 205 -18.74 34.69 -27.42
CA LYS A 205 -19.72 35.72 -27.77
C LYS A 205 -19.17 36.72 -28.81
N LYS A 206 -17.87 37.07 -28.73
CA LYS A 206 -17.21 37.98 -29.68
C LYS A 206 -17.06 37.36 -31.09
N GLU A 207 -16.79 36.06 -31.18
CA GLU A 207 -16.60 35.37 -32.48
C GLU A 207 -17.88 35.33 -33.34
N GLN A 208 -19.06 35.42 -32.73
CA GLN A 208 -20.33 35.59 -33.45
C GLN A 208 -20.46 36.97 -34.12
N LYS A 209 -19.60 37.94 -33.77
CA LYS A 209 -19.66 39.33 -34.20
C LYS A 209 -18.48 39.76 -35.10
N SER A 210 -17.29 39.17 -34.96
CA SER A 210 -16.11 39.46 -35.80
C SER A 210 -15.10 38.29 -35.81
N PRO A 211 -14.29 38.10 -36.88
CA PRO A 211 -13.39 36.97 -36.97
C PRO A 211 -11.95 37.25 -36.45
N LYS A 212 -11.46 36.30 -35.65
CA LYS A 212 -10.05 35.86 -35.45
C LYS A 212 -9.03 36.86 -34.89
N GLU A 213 -9.25 37.35 -33.67
CA GLU A 213 -8.17 37.86 -32.82
C GLU A 213 -7.78 36.77 -31.78
N ASP A 214 -6.48 36.61 -31.49
CA ASP A 214 -6.00 35.67 -30.47
C ASP A 214 -6.34 36.24 -29.09
N ILE A 215 -7.23 35.56 -28.36
CA ILE A 215 -7.71 35.95 -27.01
C ILE A 215 -6.53 36.24 -26.07
N VAL A 216 -5.40 35.55 -26.23
CA VAL A 216 -4.21 35.74 -25.38
C VAL A 216 -3.51 37.06 -25.68
N GLU A 217 -3.36 37.42 -26.95
CA GLU A 217 -2.66 38.66 -27.34
C GLU A 217 -3.53 39.88 -27.04
N GLU A 218 -4.84 39.80 -27.32
CA GLU A 218 -5.81 40.84 -26.94
C GLU A 218 -5.75 41.12 -25.42
N LEU A 219 -5.79 40.06 -24.60
CA LEU A 219 -5.73 40.21 -23.14
C LEU A 219 -4.40 40.82 -22.67
N ARG A 220 -3.28 40.49 -23.32
CA ARG A 220 -1.96 41.04 -23.00
C ARG A 220 -1.87 42.53 -23.33
N GLU A 221 -2.48 42.96 -24.42
CA GLU A 221 -2.54 44.37 -24.83
C GLU A 221 -3.48 45.19 -23.93
N GLU A 222 -4.64 44.63 -23.59
CA GLU A 222 -5.65 45.33 -22.77
C GLU A 222 -5.28 45.37 -21.27
N ASN A 223 -4.75 44.27 -20.73
CA ASN A 223 -4.44 44.14 -19.31
C ASN A 223 -3.30 43.15 -19.04
N ALA A 224 -2.07 43.59 -19.27
CA ALA A 224 -0.86 42.81 -19.02
C ALA A 224 -0.77 42.21 -17.60
N ALA A 225 -1.27 42.93 -16.58
CA ALA A 225 -1.26 42.44 -15.20
C ALA A 225 -2.20 41.25 -15.01
N LEU A 226 -3.42 41.31 -15.57
CA LEU A 226 -4.36 40.20 -15.55
C LEU A 226 -3.86 39.01 -16.37
N ALA A 227 -3.23 39.27 -17.53
CA ALA A 227 -2.60 38.24 -18.35
C ALA A 227 -1.51 37.49 -17.58
N SER A 228 -0.65 38.20 -16.86
CA SER A 228 0.39 37.59 -16.01
C SER A 228 -0.21 36.67 -14.93
N VAL A 229 -1.29 37.10 -14.28
CA VAL A 229 -1.96 36.30 -13.24
C VAL A 229 -2.66 35.07 -13.80
N VAL A 230 -3.37 35.21 -14.93
CA VAL A 230 -4.29 34.18 -15.45
C VAL A 230 -3.65 33.28 -16.51
N VAL A 231 -2.93 33.87 -17.46
CA VAL A 231 -2.29 33.14 -18.58
C VAL A 231 -0.96 32.54 -18.12
N ASP A 232 -0.13 33.32 -17.43
CA ASP A 232 1.17 32.83 -16.97
C ASP A 232 1.09 32.11 -15.62
N LEU A 233 -0.08 32.13 -14.98
CA LEU A 233 -0.37 31.51 -13.67
C LEU A 233 0.60 31.98 -12.58
N ALA A 234 0.99 33.25 -12.60
CA ALA A 234 2.04 33.80 -11.76
C ALA A 234 1.77 33.61 -10.26
N LEU A 235 0.54 33.84 -9.79
CA LEU A 235 0.18 33.66 -8.38
C LEU A 235 0.26 32.18 -7.96
N VAL A 236 -0.20 31.28 -8.82
CA VAL A 236 -0.13 29.83 -8.57
C VAL A 236 1.32 29.37 -8.45
N LYS A 237 2.20 29.85 -9.34
CA LYS A 237 3.64 29.56 -9.29
C LYS A 237 4.32 30.16 -8.06
N ALA A 238 3.97 31.39 -7.67
CA ALA A 238 4.48 32.00 -6.45
C ALA A 238 4.12 31.18 -5.20
N VAL A 239 2.87 30.69 -5.10
CA VAL A 239 2.46 29.80 -4.01
C VAL A 239 3.26 28.50 -4.01
N VAL A 240 3.56 27.92 -5.19
CA VAL A 240 4.41 26.72 -5.29
C VAL A 240 5.83 27.00 -4.77
N GLU A 241 6.43 28.13 -5.15
CA GLU A 241 7.76 28.52 -4.69
C GLU A 241 7.79 28.69 -3.17
N GLU A 242 6.87 29.48 -2.60
CA GLU A 242 6.78 29.67 -1.15
C GLU A 242 6.51 28.35 -0.39
N ALA A 243 5.65 27.48 -0.93
CA ALA A 243 5.36 26.19 -0.34
C ALA A 243 6.60 25.28 -0.29
N LEU A 244 7.45 25.33 -1.32
CA LEU A 244 8.69 24.55 -1.39
C LEU A 244 9.83 25.11 -0.52
N GLU A 245 9.77 26.39 -0.14
CA GLU A 245 10.66 26.99 0.88
C GLU A 245 10.16 26.75 2.31
N SER A 246 8.89 26.35 2.47
CA SER A 246 8.28 26.14 3.77
C SER A 246 8.83 24.88 4.48
N PRO A 247 8.69 24.78 5.82
CA PRO A 247 9.02 23.55 6.55
C PRO A 247 8.16 22.34 6.17
N ALA A 248 7.05 22.55 5.45
CA ALA A 248 6.22 21.46 4.91
C ALA A 248 6.84 20.79 3.66
N CYS A 249 7.95 21.34 3.13
CA CYS A 249 8.62 20.81 1.95
C CYS A 249 9.03 19.33 2.16
N GLY A 250 8.48 18.49 1.30
CA GLY A 250 8.62 17.04 1.36
C GLY A 250 7.75 16.35 0.30
N PRO A 251 7.90 15.03 0.12
CA PRO A 251 7.20 14.27 -0.90
C PRO A 251 5.67 14.34 -0.74
N ASN A 252 5.15 14.39 0.49
CA ASN A 252 3.72 14.50 0.76
C ASN A 252 3.13 15.82 0.26
N LEU A 253 3.83 16.95 0.47
CA LEU A 253 3.40 18.25 -0.04
C LEU A 253 3.36 18.23 -1.56
N VAL A 254 4.45 17.78 -2.19
CA VAL A 254 4.56 17.74 -3.65
C VAL A 254 3.47 16.86 -4.26
N GLN A 255 3.19 15.71 -3.63
CA GLN A 255 2.10 14.84 -4.04
C GLN A 255 0.73 15.54 -3.97
N LEU A 256 0.42 16.25 -2.87
CA LEU A 256 -0.85 16.97 -2.73
C LEU A 256 -0.98 18.06 -3.79
N LEU A 257 0.08 18.86 -4.01
CA LEU A 257 0.09 19.90 -5.04
C LEU A 257 -0.07 19.31 -6.44
N LEU A 258 0.62 18.19 -6.73
CA LEU A 258 0.48 17.48 -8.00
C LEU A 258 -0.95 16.98 -8.21
N GLU A 259 -1.53 16.30 -7.22
CA GLU A 259 -2.91 15.81 -7.27
C GLU A 259 -3.94 16.93 -7.46
N SER A 260 -3.70 18.10 -6.89
CA SER A 260 -4.53 19.30 -7.06
C SER A 260 -4.38 19.89 -8.46
N ALA A 261 -3.16 20.02 -8.97
CA ALA A 261 -2.88 20.57 -10.30
C ALA A 261 -3.48 19.70 -11.41
N MET A 262 -3.41 18.37 -11.24
CA MET A 262 -3.93 17.38 -12.19
C MET A 262 -5.45 17.43 -12.38
N ARG A 263 -6.19 18.21 -11.58
CA ARG A 263 -7.63 18.43 -11.77
C ARG A 263 -7.93 19.44 -12.87
N PHE A 264 -6.94 20.21 -13.31
CA PHE A 264 -7.09 21.32 -14.24
C PHE A 264 -6.31 21.05 -15.53
N SER A 265 -7.00 21.05 -16.66
CA SER A 265 -6.40 20.72 -17.96
C SER A 265 -5.35 21.73 -18.45
N PHE A 266 -5.37 22.93 -17.90
CA PHE A 266 -4.47 24.05 -18.24
C PHE A 266 -3.21 24.13 -17.35
N ALA A 267 -3.07 23.24 -16.36
CA ALA A 267 -2.04 23.35 -15.33
C ALA A 267 -0.65 22.82 -15.75
N LYS A 268 -0.42 22.52 -17.03
CA LYS A 268 0.82 21.90 -17.51
C LYS A 268 2.07 22.67 -17.08
N SER A 269 2.09 23.99 -17.29
CA SER A 269 3.24 24.83 -16.93
C SER A 269 3.50 24.87 -15.43
N VAL A 270 2.45 24.84 -14.60
CA VAL A 270 2.56 24.79 -13.13
C VAL A 270 3.13 23.46 -12.68
N VAL A 271 2.68 22.35 -13.27
CA VAL A 271 3.18 21.01 -12.97
C VAL A 271 4.67 20.90 -13.32
N GLU A 272 5.07 21.39 -14.49
CA GLU A 272 6.47 21.38 -14.92
C GLU A 272 7.35 22.19 -13.96
N THR A 273 6.93 23.40 -13.56
CA THR A 273 7.63 24.22 -12.57
C THR A 273 7.69 23.53 -11.20
N LEU A 274 6.57 23.00 -10.70
CA LEU A 274 6.49 22.29 -9.42
C LEU A 274 7.49 21.13 -9.37
N MET A 275 7.47 20.27 -10.40
CA MET A 275 8.33 19.08 -10.42
C MET A 275 9.81 19.45 -10.56
N ALA A 276 10.15 20.48 -11.33
CA ALA A 276 11.53 20.96 -11.46
C ALA A 276 12.05 21.56 -10.14
N SER A 277 11.28 22.46 -9.52
CA SER A 277 11.65 23.09 -8.25
C SER A 277 11.71 22.08 -7.11
N ALA A 278 10.76 21.15 -7.05
CA ALA A 278 10.78 20.06 -6.06
C ALA A 278 11.99 19.14 -6.22
N ALA A 279 12.39 18.82 -7.46
CA ALA A 279 13.57 17.99 -7.72
C ALA A 279 14.86 18.69 -7.25
N SER A 280 14.98 20.00 -7.48
CA SER A 280 16.10 20.81 -6.99
C SER A 280 16.15 20.82 -5.46
N LYS A 281 15.02 21.06 -4.79
CA LYS A 281 14.93 21.05 -3.31
C LYS A 281 15.21 19.68 -2.70
N MET A 282 14.70 18.62 -3.32
CA MET A 282 15.01 17.25 -2.93
C MET A 282 16.52 16.99 -3.02
N LEU A 283 17.16 17.33 -4.13
CA LEU A 283 18.60 17.10 -4.32
C LEU A 283 19.43 17.90 -3.31
N SER A 284 19.14 19.19 -3.11
CA SER A 284 19.77 20.03 -2.08
C SER A 284 19.62 19.42 -0.67
N ALA A 285 18.42 18.91 -0.33
CA ALA A 285 18.17 18.26 0.97
C ALA A 285 18.90 16.91 1.14
N LEU A 286 19.20 16.21 0.04
CA LEU A 286 19.96 14.95 0.05
C LEU A 286 21.49 15.17 0.07
N THR A 287 21.96 16.37 -0.29
CA THR A 287 23.39 16.70 -0.38
C THR A 287 23.90 17.60 0.74
N SER A 288 23.02 18.36 1.41
CA SER A 288 23.39 19.22 2.55
C SER A 288 23.59 18.41 3.84
N ASP A 289 24.66 18.72 4.58
CA ASP A 289 25.00 18.10 5.88
C ASP A 289 24.62 19.01 7.08
N ASP A 290 23.87 20.10 6.84
CA ASP A 290 23.54 21.10 7.85
C ASP A 290 22.41 20.68 8.81
N GLY A 291 22.47 21.18 10.05
CA GLY A 291 21.52 20.90 11.14
C GLY A 291 20.02 21.05 10.79
N PRO A 292 19.56 22.19 10.21
CA PRO A 292 18.18 22.35 9.74
C PRO A 292 17.84 21.49 8.51
N ALA A 293 18.85 21.14 7.70
CA ALA A 293 18.69 20.23 6.56
C ALA A 293 18.46 18.78 7.01
N ARG A 294 18.76 18.38 8.26
CA ARG A 294 18.40 17.05 8.77
C ARG A 294 16.89 16.82 8.85
N THR A 295 16.09 17.85 9.14
CA THR A 295 14.62 17.74 9.21
C THR A 295 14.02 17.62 7.80
N ALA A 296 14.50 18.42 6.84
CA ALA A 296 14.12 18.32 5.43
C ALA A 296 14.61 17.00 4.79
N SER A 297 15.83 16.57 5.09
CA SER A 297 16.40 15.27 4.70
C SER A 297 15.62 14.09 5.28
N ASN A 298 14.99 14.24 6.45
CA ASN A 298 14.09 13.22 6.99
C ASN A 298 12.76 13.15 6.22
N ASN A 299 12.25 14.27 5.71
CA ASN A 299 11.03 14.30 4.89
C ASN A 299 11.24 13.56 3.56
N TRP A 300 12.44 13.65 2.96
CA TRP A 300 12.80 13.00 1.69
C TRP A 300 13.40 11.59 1.87
N ARG A 301 12.81 10.75 2.74
CA ARG A 301 13.26 9.36 2.98
C ARG A 301 12.16 8.33 2.76
N GLY A 302 12.57 7.09 2.52
CA GLY A 302 11.68 5.93 2.42
C GLY A 302 10.80 5.96 1.17
N ALA A 303 9.54 5.53 1.32
CA ALA A 303 8.60 5.36 0.21
C ALA A 303 8.24 6.68 -0.51
N GLY A 304 8.23 7.82 0.20
CA GLY A 304 7.91 9.12 -0.40
C GLY A 304 8.92 9.58 -1.45
N LEU A 305 10.21 9.31 -1.22
CA LEU A 305 11.27 9.61 -2.18
C LEU A 305 11.13 8.77 -3.46
N PHE A 306 10.91 7.45 -3.31
CA PHE A 306 10.70 6.54 -4.43
C PHE A 306 9.53 7.01 -5.31
N ARG A 307 8.38 7.29 -4.66
CA ARG A 307 7.18 7.76 -5.36
C ARG A 307 7.43 9.06 -6.13
N PHE A 308 8.04 10.06 -5.49
CA PHE A 308 8.34 11.32 -6.17
C PHE A 308 9.23 11.12 -7.40
N VAL A 309 10.28 10.29 -7.30
CA VAL A 309 11.19 10.03 -8.42
C VAL A 309 10.45 9.32 -9.56
N THR A 310 9.63 8.32 -9.25
CA THR A 310 8.78 7.68 -10.25
C THR A 310 7.83 8.69 -10.92
N ASP A 311 7.17 9.54 -10.14
CA ASP A 311 6.26 10.59 -10.66
C ASP A 311 7.02 11.62 -11.51
N PHE A 312 8.24 12.00 -11.12
CA PHE A 312 9.10 12.91 -11.87
C PHE A 312 9.54 12.33 -13.22
N LEU A 313 9.92 11.05 -13.24
CA LEU A 313 10.30 10.35 -14.47
C LEU A 313 9.11 10.13 -15.39
N ARG A 314 7.91 9.91 -14.84
CA ARG A 314 6.68 9.62 -15.59
C ARG A 314 5.76 10.83 -15.79
N ILE A 315 6.19 12.04 -15.46
CA ILE A 315 5.30 13.20 -15.38
C ILE A 315 4.51 13.44 -16.67
N ASP A 316 5.11 13.25 -17.84
CA ASP A 316 4.45 13.38 -19.15
C ASP A 316 3.33 12.33 -19.34
N VAL A 317 3.52 11.10 -18.86
CA VAL A 317 2.50 10.04 -18.90
C VAL A 317 1.37 10.35 -17.91
N ILE A 318 1.72 10.78 -16.69
CA ILE A 318 0.75 11.13 -15.66
C ILE A 318 -0.12 12.31 -16.11
N MET A 319 0.47 13.36 -16.68
CA MET A 319 -0.25 14.50 -17.25
C MET A 319 -1.24 14.05 -18.33
N LEU A 320 -0.79 13.20 -19.25
CA LEU A 320 -1.64 12.69 -20.33
C LEU A 320 -2.82 11.86 -19.79
N ASP A 321 -2.55 10.93 -18.87
CA ASP A 321 -3.57 10.06 -18.24
C ASP A 321 -4.61 10.86 -17.43
N ARG A 322 -4.22 12.04 -16.90
CA ARG A 322 -5.09 12.94 -16.13
C ARG A 322 -5.73 14.03 -16.98
N GLY A 323 -5.46 14.11 -18.28
CA GLY A 323 -6.03 15.11 -19.20
C GLY A 323 -5.42 16.51 -19.06
N VAL A 324 -4.20 16.64 -18.55
CA VAL A 324 -3.44 17.89 -18.51
C VAL A 324 -2.72 18.07 -19.85
N MET A 325 -3.40 18.70 -20.81
CA MET A 325 -3.00 18.72 -22.22
C MET A 325 -2.21 19.98 -22.62
N GLY A 326 -2.33 21.09 -21.89
CA GLY A 326 -1.72 22.36 -22.27
C GLY A 326 -1.56 23.35 -21.13
N ASP A 327 -0.97 24.50 -21.43
CA ASP A 327 -0.96 25.67 -20.54
C ASP A 327 -2.25 26.49 -20.67
N ALA A 328 -2.42 27.49 -19.81
CA ALA A 328 -3.58 28.38 -19.84
C ALA A 328 -3.72 29.14 -21.17
N ALA A 329 -2.61 29.51 -21.82
CA ALA A 329 -2.65 30.10 -23.15
C ALA A 329 -3.24 29.14 -24.20
N SER A 330 -2.81 27.88 -24.20
CA SER A 330 -3.36 26.84 -25.08
C SER A 330 -4.82 26.53 -24.75
N PHE A 331 -5.21 26.58 -23.48
CA PHE A 331 -6.60 26.44 -23.05
C PHE A 331 -7.50 27.54 -23.61
N LEU A 332 -7.06 28.81 -23.56
CA LEU A 332 -7.82 29.93 -24.14
C LEU A 332 -7.91 29.82 -25.66
N ARG A 333 -6.80 29.52 -26.34
CA ARG A 333 -6.78 29.35 -27.81
C ARG A 333 -7.64 28.19 -28.28
N SER A 334 -7.72 27.11 -27.49
CA SER A 334 -8.60 25.97 -27.76
C SER A 334 -10.03 26.15 -27.24
N ARG A 335 -10.34 27.29 -26.60
CA ARG A 335 -11.65 27.62 -26.04
C ARG A 335 -12.16 26.57 -25.05
N GLY A 336 -11.22 26.06 -24.25
CA GLY A 336 -11.47 25.00 -23.27
C GLY A 336 -11.79 23.63 -23.87
N ARG A 337 -11.60 23.43 -25.18
CA ARG A 337 -11.80 22.12 -25.84
C ARG A 337 -10.47 21.40 -26.00
N PHE A 338 -10.24 20.39 -25.15
CA PHE A 338 -9.17 19.44 -25.36
C PHE A 338 -9.71 18.14 -25.98
N HIS A 339 -8.96 17.60 -26.95
CA HIS A 339 -9.25 16.30 -27.53
C HIS A 339 -8.77 15.16 -26.62
N ALA A 340 -9.38 13.98 -26.78
CA ALA A 340 -8.88 12.76 -26.17
C ALA A 340 -7.45 12.47 -26.64
N SER A 341 -6.60 11.97 -25.74
CA SER A 341 -5.20 11.63 -26.03
C SER A 341 -5.11 10.63 -27.19
N THR A 342 -4.29 10.92 -28.18
CA THR A 342 -4.04 10.00 -29.30
C THR A 342 -3.01 8.91 -28.92
N PRO A 343 -3.01 7.74 -29.59
CA PRO A 343 -1.98 6.73 -29.39
C PRO A 343 -0.56 7.27 -29.61
N ALA A 344 -0.39 8.19 -30.56
CA ALA A 344 0.90 8.82 -30.85
C ALA A 344 1.41 9.71 -29.69
N GLU A 345 0.52 10.47 -29.04
CA GLU A 345 0.85 11.26 -27.84
C GLU A 345 1.22 10.35 -26.66
N ARG A 346 0.53 9.21 -26.52
CA ARG A 346 0.87 8.20 -25.50
C ARG A 346 2.25 7.61 -25.74
N THR A 347 2.57 7.23 -26.98
CA THR A 347 3.90 6.76 -27.36
C THR A 347 4.96 7.83 -27.09
N ALA A 348 4.69 9.10 -27.43
CA ALA A 348 5.61 10.20 -27.16
C ALA A 348 5.87 10.40 -25.65
N ALA A 349 4.83 10.32 -24.82
CA ALA A 349 4.96 10.40 -23.37
C ALA A 349 5.78 9.23 -22.79
N LEU A 350 5.55 8.01 -23.27
CA LEU A 350 6.33 6.82 -22.88
C LEU A 350 7.80 6.94 -23.30
N VAL A 351 8.08 7.45 -24.50
CA VAL A 351 9.45 7.69 -24.98
C VAL A 351 10.16 8.75 -24.12
N LYS A 352 9.48 9.83 -23.74
CA LYS A 352 10.03 10.84 -22.81
C LYS A 352 10.34 10.24 -21.43
N ALA A 353 9.42 9.46 -20.86
CA ALA A 353 9.62 8.81 -19.57
C ALA A 353 10.78 7.80 -19.60
N PHE A 354 10.90 7.04 -20.70
CA PHE A 354 12.02 6.14 -20.93
C PHE A 354 13.35 6.90 -21.06
N ALA A 355 13.38 7.98 -21.84
CA ALA A 355 14.57 8.81 -21.99
C ALA A 355 15.02 9.43 -20.65
N ALA A 356 14.08 9.96 -19.85
CA ALA A 356 14.36 10.48 -18.52
C ALA A 356 14.94 9.39 -17.59
N SER A 357 14.31 8.21 -17.56
CA SER A 357 14.74 7.09 -16.72
C SER A 357 16.12 6.56 -17.13
N LEU A 358 16.37 6.45 -18.44
CA LEU A 358 17.66 6.01 -18.98
C LEU A 358 18.76 7.02 -18.66
N THR A 359 18.48 8.33 -18.80
CA THR A 359 19.43 9.40 -18.46
C THR A 359 19.83 9.36 -16.99
N LEU A 360 18.85 9.17 -16.09
CA LEU A 360 19.11 9.07 -14.66
C LEU A 360 19.87 7.78 -14.31
N ALA A 361 19.52 6.65 -14.95
CA ALA A 361 20.18 5.36 -14.73
C ALA A 361 21.63 5.33 -15.22
N GLN A 362 21.96 6.02 -16.32
CA GLN A 362 23.31 6.09 -16.90
C GLN A 362 24.19 7.19 -16.30
N SER A 363 23.66 8.02 -15.40
CA SER A 363 24.42 9.12 -14.82
C SER A 363 25.48 8.62 -13.83
N GLU A 364 26.74 8.64 -14.25
CA GLU A 364 27.90 8.21 -13.44
C GLU A 364 28.07 9.03 -12.15
N ARG A 365 27.61 10.30 -12.15
CA ARG A 365 27.79 11.27 -11.06
C ARG A 365 27.02 10.89 -9.78
N ILE A 366 26.02 10.04 -9.89
CA ILE A 366 25.09 9.64 -8.82
C ILE A 366 25.64 8.46 -8.02
N SER A 367 26.55 7.67 -8.61
CA SER A 367 27.14 6.47 -8.02
C SER A 367 28.09 6.73 -6.84
N SER A 368 28.53 7.99 -6.64
CA SER A 368 29.49 8.38 -5.61
C SER A 368 28.86 8.66 -4.24
N PHE A 369 27.54 8.87 -4.16
CA PHE A 369 26.82 9.21 -2.93
C PHE A 369 25.75 8.16 -2.59
N LEU A 370 25.79 7.60 -1.37
CA LEU A 370 24.86 6.55 -0.92
C LEU A 370 23.38 6.96 -0.99
N ALA A 371 23.07 8.24 -0.74
CA ALA A 371 21.70 8.76 -0.82
C ALA A 371 21.20 8.87 -2.27
N LEU A 372 22.09 9.24 -3.20
CA LEU A 372 21.78 9.40 -4.62
C LEU A 372 21.71 8.05 -5.36
N GLY A 373 22.44 7.04 -4.91
CA GLY A 373 22.36 5.68 -5.46
C GLY A 373 20.94 5.09 -5.48
N ARG A 374 20.08 5.47 -4.53
CA ARG A 374 18.65 5.08 -4.50
C ARG A 374 17.83 5.67 -5.65
N LEU A 375 18.20 6.87 -6.13
CA LEU A 375 17.57 7.49 -7.29
C LEU A 375 17.87 6.68 -8.55
N GLN A 376 19.12 6.22 -8.69
CA GLN A 376 19.54 5.35 -9.78
C GLN A 376 18.79 4.02 -9.74
N GLU A 377 18.70 3.37 -8.57
CA GLU A 377 17.93 2.13 -8.40
C GLU A 377 16.44 2.29 -8.76
N THR A 378 15.85 3.44 -8.41
CA THR A 378 14.46 3.77 -8.78
C THR A 378 14.32 3.94 -10.29
N ALA A 379 15.19 4.73 -10.91
CA ALA A 379 15.19 4.93 -12.37
C ALA A 379 15.34 3.62 -13.14
N VAL A 380 16.18 2.74 -12.63
CA VAL A 380 16.39 1.38 -13.15
C VAL A 380 15.13 0.53 -13.01
N ALA A 381 14.48 0.55 -11.84
CA ALA A 381 13.25 -0.20 -11.62
C ALA A 381 12.12 0.25 -12.56
N GLU A 382 12.12 1.53 -12.95
CA GLU A 382 11.15 2.10 -13.90
C GLU A 382 11.37 1.71 -15.36
N LEU A 383 12.57 1.28 -15.75
CA LEU A 383 12.83 0.88 -17.15
C LEU A 383 12.00 -0.32 -17.59
N GLU A 384 11.80 -1.31 -16.73
CA GLU A 384 11.04 -2.53 -17.04
C GLU A 384 9.57 -2.26 -17.41
N PRO A 385 8.75 -1.60 -16.57
CA PRO A 385 7.36 -1.31 -16.91
C PRO A 385 7.23 -0.35 -18.11
N LEU A 386 8.19 0.57 -18.31
CA LEU A 386 8.20 1.45 -19.49
C LEU A 386 8.50 0.67 -20.78
N LEU A 387 9.44 -0.27 -20.75
CA LEU A 387 9.75 -1.13 -21.90
C LEU A 387 8.58 -2.06 -22.26
N GLU A 388 7.83 -2.56 -21.26
CA GLU A 388 6.60 -3.32 -21.49
C GLU A 388 5.54 -2.47 -22.20
N ALA A 389 5.27 -1.26 -21.68
CA ALA A 389 4.30 -0.35 -22.30
C ALA A 389 4.74 0.14 -23.70
N LEU A 390 6.05 0.31 -23.92
CA LEU A 390 6.61 0.64 -25.23
C LEU A 390 6.52 -0.54 -26.20
N ARG A 391 6.60 -1.79 -25.73
CA ARG A 391 6.45 -2.97 -26.58
C ARG A 391 5.06 -3.07 -27.19
N GLU A 392 4.04 -2.65 -26.46
CA GLU A 392 2.65 -2.62 -26.94
C GLU A 392 2.39 -1.50 -27.95
N SER A 393 3.11 -0.39 -27.85
CA SER A 393 2.90 0.81 -28.68
C SER A 393 3.90 1.01 -29.82
N THR A 394 5.02 0.26 -29.81
CA THR A 394 6.09 0.33 -30.80
C THR A 394 6.44 -1.06 -31.36
N SER A 395 7.71 -1.33 -31.71
CA SER A 395 8.15 -2.61 -32.27
C SER A 395 8.87 -3.48 -31.24
N ALA A 396 8.47 -4.76 -31.15
CA ALA A 396 9.14 -5.73 -30.27
C ALA A 396 10.63 -5.94 -30.63
N SER A 397 10.98 -5.82 -31.92
CA SER A 397 12.37 -5.83 -32.39
C SER A 397 13.16 -4.60 -31.93
N GLY A 398 12.52 -3.43 -31.89
CA GLY A 398 13.11 -2.20 -31.37
C GLY A 398 13.41 -2.26 -29.88
N VAL A 399 12.44 -2.74 -29.09
CA VAL A 399 12.62 -3.00 -27.66
C VAL A 399 13.77 -4.00 -27.44
N SER A 400 13.79 -5.12 -28.16
CA SER A 400 14.89 -6.12 -28.10
C SER A 400 16.26 -5.53 -28.42
N ALA A 401 16.36 -4.67 -29.44
CA ALA A 401 17.61 -4.02 -29.83
C ALA A 401 18.13 -3.06 -28.75
N VAL A 402 17.24 -2.29 -28.09
CA VAL A 402 17.60 -1.45 -26.94
C VAL A 402 18.08 -2.31 -25.78
N CYS A 403 17.35 -3.37 -25.46
CA CYS A 403 17.69 -4.30 -24.38
C CYS A 403 19.09 -4.89 -24.59
N ARG A 404 19.40 -5.39 -25.78
CA ARG A 404 20.72 -5.93 -26.13
C ARG A 404 21.85 -4.93 -25.85
N ARG A 405 21.65 -3.65 -26.20
CA ARG A 405 22.67 -2.59 -26.02
C ARG A 405 22.86 -2.21 -24.55
N LEU A 406 21.79 -2.16 -23.77
CA LEU A 406 21.87 -1.94 -22.31
C LEU A 406 22.62 -3.10 -21.63
N LEU A 407 22.47 -4.33 -22.14
CA LEU A 407 23.08 -5.53 -21.58
C LEU A 407 24.54 -5.75 -21.98
N SER A 408 24.94 -5.25 -23.14
CA SER A 408 26.34 -5.31 -23.62
C SER A 408 27.24 -4.24 -22.99
N ASN A 409 26.79 -3.54 -21.94
CA ASN A 409 27.48 -2.40 -21.29
C ASN A 409 27.91 -1.29 -22.27
N GLN A 410 27.23 -1.14 -23.40
CA GLN A 410 27.46 -0.04 -24.32
C GLN A 410 26.66 1.17 -23.85
N HIS A 411 27.36 2.27 -23.52
CA HIS A 411 26.70 3.57 -23.29
C HIS A 411 25.91 3.94 -24.54
N SER A 412 24.60 3.73 -24.45
CA SER A 412 23.69 4.00 -25.56
C SER A 412 23.24 5.44 -25.45
N SER A 413 23.58 6.25 -26.45
CA SER A 413 23.02 7.60 -26.56
C SER A 413 21.49 7.51 -26.65
N ILE A 414 20.80 8.50 -26.09
CA ILE A 414 19.33 8.56 -26.09
C ILE A 414 18.79 8.56 -27.53
N THR A 415 19.51 9.23 -28.42
CA THR A 415 19.21 9.31 -29.85
C THR A 415 19.22 7.92 -30.49
N GLU A 416 20.22 7.09 -30.19
CA GLU A 416 20.29 5.72 -30.67
C GLU A 416 19.23 4.80 -30.06
N ALA A 417 18.90 4.98 -28.78
CA ALA A 417 17.86 4.20 -28.12
C ALA A 417 16.47 4.48 -28.73
N VAL A 418 16.14 5.75 -28.99
CA VAL A 418 14.89 6.15 -29.65
C VAL A 418 14.81 5.66 -31.10
N MET A 419 15.93 5.73 -31.84
CA MET A 419 16.03 5.17 -33.19
C MET A 419 15.72 3.67 -33.24
N CYS A 420 16.17 2.91 -32.23
CA CYS A 420 15.84 1.49 -32.11
C CYS A 420 14.33 1.28 -31.88
N LEU A 421 13.70 2.07 -31.00
CA LEU A 421 12.28 1.90 -30.64
C LEU A 421 11.31 2.21 -31.79
N CYS A 422 11.51 3.31 -32.52
CA CYS A 422 10.47 3.88 -33.38
C CYS A 422 10.73 3.78 -34.90
N GLY A 423 11.90 3.29 -35.34
CA GLY A 423 12.26 3.23 -36.76
C GLY A 423 12.40 4.61 -37.43
N LYS A 424 12.67 4.66 -38.74
CA LYS A 424 13.11 5.91 -39.43
C LYS A 424 12.03 6.99 -39.65
N LYS A 425 10.73 6.66 -39.60
CA LYS A 425 9.66 7.59 -40.07
C LYS A 425 9.26 8.67 -39.05
N ASP A 426 9.29 8.36 -37.74
CA ASP A 426 8.91 9.30 -36.66
C ASP A 426 10.07 9.66 -35.72
N ALA A 427 11.29 9.20 -36.05
CA ALA A 427 12.45 9.30 -35.18
C ALA A 427 12.84 10.74 -34.84
N SER A 428 12.76 11.70 -35.77
CA SER A 428 13.27 13.06 -35.56
C SER A 428 12.47 13.84 -34.51
N LEU A 429 11.14 13.74 -34.54
CA LEU A 429 10.26 14.39 -33.56
C LEU A 429 10.41 13.73 -32.18
N LEU A 430 10.35 12.40 -32.11
CA LEU A 430 10.48 11.65 -30.85
C LEU A 430 11.87 11.81 -30.23
N GLN A 431 12.93 11.92 -31.04
CA GLN A 431 14.29 12.21 -30.59
C GLN A 431 14.38 13.58 -29.93
N ARG A 432 13.78 14.62 -30.53
CA ARG A 432 13.73 15.96 -29.94
C ARG A 432 12.95 15.98 -28.62
N LEU A 433 11.85 15.24 -28.54
CA LEU A 433 11.07 15.14 -27.30
C LEU A 433 11.84 14.38 -26.20
N ALA A 434 12.54 13.30 -26.58
CA ALA A 434 13.39 12.54 -25.68
C ALA A 434 14.58 13.37 -25.17
N SER A 435 15.18 14.21 -26.01
CA SER A 435 16.29 15.07 -25.58
C SER A 435 15.83 16.12 -24.58
N VAL A 436 14.66 16.73 -24.77
CA VAL A 436 14.08 17.68 -23.79
C VAL A 436 13.82 17.01 -22.44
N ALA A 437 13.30 15.78 -22.44
CA ALA A 437 13.08 15.03 -21.21
C ALA A 437 14.41 14.66 -20.50
N ALA A 438 15.45 14.37 -21.28
CA ALA A 438 16.79 14.11 -20.76
C ALA A 438 17.45 15.37 -20.16
N GLU A 439 17.33 16.50 -20.86
CA GLU A 439 17.81 17.81 -20.40
C GLU A 439 17.14 18.20 -19.09
N ARG A 440 15.84 17.93 -18.90
CA ARG A 440 15.13 18.14 -17.61
C ARG A 440 15.80 17.38 -16.47
N VAL A 441 16.15 16.12 -16.68
CA VAL A 441 16.85 15.30 -15.68
C VAL A 441 18.26 15.83 -15.44
N GLN A 442 18.99 16.19 -16.49
CA GLN A 442 20.35 16.72 -16.39
C GLN A 442 20.39 18.07 -15.66
N ALA A 443 19.45 18.97 -15.95
CA ALA A 443 19.31 20.26 -15.29
C ALA A 443 19.04 20.10 -13.79
N ALA A 444 18.15 19.17 -13.41
CA ALA A 444 17.93 18.84 -12.01
C ALA A 444 19.24 18.38 -11.34
N LEU A 445 20.02 17.51 -11.99
CA LEU A 445 21.29 17.02 -11.47
C LEU A 445 22.41 18.06 -11.43
N GLN A 446 22.37 19.10 -12.27
CA GLN A 446 23.39 20.17 -12.28
C GLN A 446 23.35 21.04 -11.03
N THR A 447 22.18 21.20 -10.38
CA THR A 447 22.02 21.94 -9.12
C THR A 447 22.90 21.42 -7.98
N VAL A 448 23.29 20.13 -8.02
CA VAL A 448 24.19 19.49 -7.06
C VAL A 448 25.63 19.99 -7.16
N SER A 449 26.02 20.62 -8.28
CA SER A 449 27.41 20.88 -8.62
C SER A 449 27.96 22.21 -8.09
N GLU A 450 27.11 23.15 -7.64
CA GLU A 450 27.54 24.48 -7.19
C GLU A 450 27.85 24.57 -5.68
N GLU A 451 27.43 23.59 -4.86
CA GLU A 451 27.47 23.71 -3.38
C GLU A 451 28.48 22.81 -2.62
N LEU A 452 29.32 21.99 -3.27
CA LEU A 452 30.15 20.99 -2.54
C LEU A 452 31.64 21.39 -2.37
N PRO A 453 32.19 21.42 -1.13
CA PRO A 453 33.62 21.42 -0.89
C PRO A 453 34.23 20.02 -1.09
N VAL A 454 35.44 20.00 -1.66
CA VAL A 454 36.20 18.90 -2.30
C VAL A 454 36.59 17.69 -1.40
N LYS A 455 35.94 17.44 -0.25
CA LYS A 455 36.38 16.37 0.68
C LYS A 455 35.24 15.46 1.15
N VAL A 456 34.76 14.57 0.28
CA VAL A 456 34.01 13.38 0.71
C VAL A 456 34.67 12.12 0.15
N LYS A 457 34.93 11.15 1.03
CA LYS A 457 35.59 9.88 0.72
C LYS A 457 34.79 9.09 -0.31
N LYS A 458 35.39 8.90 -1.49
CA LYS A 458 34.90 8.03 -2.57
C LYS A 458 34.63 6.63 -2.00
N ALA A 459 33.36 6.24 -1.87
CA ALA A 459 33.02 4.87 -1.49
C ALA A 459 33.38 3.94 -2.66
N ARG A 460 34.24 2.94 -2.44
CA ARG A 460 34.46 1.84 -3.38
C ARG A 460 33.19 0.98 -3.41
N HIS A 461 32.26 1.32 -4.29
CA HIS A 461 31.09 0.48 -4.57
C HIS A 461 31.02 0.14 -6.06
N GLU A 462 32.10 -0.44 -6.58
CA GLU A 462 32.09 -1.08 -7.89
C GLU A 462 31.24 -2.37 -7.83
N GLY A 463 30.17 -2.44 -8.63
CA GLY A 463 29.70 -3.72 -9.19
C GLY A 463 28.42 -4.38 -8.67
N LYS A 464 27.58 -3.75 -7.82
CA LYS A 464 26.29 -4.34 -7.39
C LYS A 464 25.04 -3.78 -8.09
N SER A 465 24.94 -2.47 -8.30
CA SER A 465 23.75 -1.83 -8.92
C SER A 465 23.55 -2.24 -10.40
N GLY A 466 24.62 -2.24 -11.20
CA GLY A 466 24.56 -2.60 -12.62
C GLY A 466 24.10 -4.03 -12.91
N LYS A 467 24.26 -4.97 -11.96
CA LYS A 467 23.85 -6.38 -12.10
C LYS A 467 22.34 -6.61 -11.91
N SER A 468 21.62 -5.67 -11.28
CA SER A 468 20.17 -5.80 -11.05
C SER A 468 19.33 -5.44 -12.28
N ILE A 469 19.86 -4.61 -13.18
CA ILE A 469 19.23 -4.18 -14.44
C ILE A 469 19.29 -5.29 -15.48
N THR A 470 20.40 -6.04 -15.46
CA THR A 470 20.82 -6.96 -16.53
C THR A 470 19.84 -8.12 -16.75
N TRP A 471 19.08 -8.50 -15.72
CA TRP A 471 18.18 -9.66 -15.80
C TRP A 471 16.70 -9.29 -16.00
N ARG A 472 16.23 -8.15 -15.47
CA ARG A 472 14.83 -7.69 -15.65
C ARG A 472 14.50 -7.43 -17.12
N ILE A 473 15.49 -6.92 -17.84
CA ILE A 473 15.36 -6.53 -19.24
C ILE A 473 15.60 -7.73 -20.19
N TRP A 474 16.17 -8.84 -19.70
CA TRP A 474 16.50 -10.04 -20.49
C TRP A 474 15.28 -10.70 -21.13
N ARG A 475 14.10 -10.61 -20.51
CA ARG A 475 12.84 -11.18 -21.01
C ARG A 475 12.34 -10.53 -22.32
N PHE A 476 12.82 -9.32 -22.62
CA PHE A 476 12.44 -8.57 -23.81
C PHE A 476 13.33 -8.89 -25.03
N LEU A 477 14.38 -9.69 -24.86
CA LEU A 477 15.26 -10.11 -25.95
C LEU A 477 14.58 -11.13 -26.86
N LEU A 478 14.63 -10.88 -28.16
CA LEU A 478 14.34 -11.87 -29.18
C LEU A 478 15.45 -12.93 -29.25
N PRO A 479 15.16 -14.15 -29.75
CA PRO A 479 16.12 -15.26 -29.75
C PRO A 479 17.48 -14.96 -30.38
N ASP A 480 17.52 -14.13 -31.44
CA ASP A 480 18.75 -13.78 -32.14
C ASP A 480 19.61 -12.79 -31.33
N ASP A 481 18.98 -11.81 -30.69
CA ASP A 481 19.67 -10.85 -29.83
C ASP A 481 20.17 -11.52 -28.54
N ARG A 482 19.44 -12.51 -28.02
CA ARG A 482 19.86 -13.31 -26.86
C ARG A 482 21.18 -14.04 -27.11
N LYS A 483 21.29 -14.73 -28.26
CA LYS A 483 22.53 -15.40 -28.67
C LYS A 483 23.70 -14.42 -28.81
N ALA A 484 23.43 -13.21 -29.30
CA ALA A 484 24.46 -12.18 -29.45
C ALA A 484 24.97 -11.66 -28.09
N VAL A 485 24.10 -11.49 -27.09
CA VAL A 485 24.51 -11.11 -25.73
C VAL A 485 25.28 -12.24 -25.06
N GLU A 486 24.81 -13.49 -25.16
CA GLU A 486 25.48 -14.67 -24.61
C GLU A 486 26.89 -14.87 -25.17
N ALA A 487 27.10 -14.62 -26.47
CA ALA A 487 28.42 -14.68 -27.11
C ALA A 487 29.40 -13.59 -26.65
N SER A 488 28.91 -12.53 -26.01
CA SER A 488 29.71 -11.35 -25.60
C SER A 488 30.19 -11.39 -24.14
N VAL A 489 29.73 -12.35 -23.34
CA VAL A 489 30.11 -12.49 -21.92
C VAL A 489 31.32 -13.42 -21.78
N PRO A 490 32.44 -13.02 -21.15
CA PRO A 490 33.63 -13.87 -21.03
C PRO A 490 33.37 -15.09 -20.13
N GLN A 491 33.53 -16.31 -20.66
CA GLN A 491 33.54 -17.56 -19.89
C GLN A 491 34.87 -17.68 -19.12
N THR A 492 34.91 -17.27 -17.85
CA THR A 492 36.02 -17.67 -16.96
C THR A 492 35.57 -17.78 -15.49
N VAL A 493 36.08 -18.83 -14.85
CA VAL A 493 35.89 -19.30 -13.45
C VAL A 493 34.66 -20.21 -13.26
N THR A 494 34.94 -21.47 -12.90
CA THR A 494 33.97 -22.42 -12.33
C THR A 494 33.35 -21.80 -11.08
N ARG A 495 32.20 -21.14 -11.28
CA ARG A 495 31.46 -20.44 -10.24
C ARG A 495 30.44 -21.41 -9.64
N PHE A 496 30.35 -21.48 -8.31
CA PHE A 496 29.24 -22.15 -7.63
C PHE A 496 28.01 -21.23 -7.59
N ALA A 497 26.81 -21.83 -7.56
CA ALA A 497 25.56 -21.07 -7.52
C ALA A 497 25.51 -20.17 -6.28
N SER A 498 25.30 -18.86 -6.45
CA SER A 498 25.02 -17.95 -5.34
C SER A 498 23.51 -17.85 -5.08
N GLY A 499 23.11 -17.32 -3.91
CA GLY A 499 21.69 -17.07 -3.61
C GLY A 499 20.99 -16.25 -4.70
N ASP A 500 21.65 -15.19 -5.17
CA ASP A 500 21.16 -14.36 -6.28
C ASP A 500 20.97 -15.14 -7.60
N ASP A 501 21.79 -16.16 -7.88
CA ASP A 501 21.66 -16.94 -9.11
C ASP A 501 20.38 -17.78 -9.07
N VAL A 502 20.04 -18.32 -7.90
CA VAL A 502 18.78 -19.03 -7.67
C VAL A 502 17.57 -18.10 -7.76
N GLU A 503 17.63 -16.91 -7.15
CA GLU A 503 16.53 -15.95 -7.23
C GLU A 503 16.25 -15.50 -8.67
N ARG A 504 17.31 -15.25 -9.45
CA ARG A 504 17.19 -14.91 -10.88
C ARG A 504 16.53 -16.03 -11.68
N LEU A 505 16.91 -17.28 -11.44
CA LEU A 505 16.29 -18.44 -12.09
C LEU A 505 14.80 -18.50 -11.78
N VAL A 506 14.43 -18.44 -10.50
CA VAL A 506 13.03 -18.56 -10.06
C VAL A 506 12.18 -17.44 -10.66
N LEU A 507 12.63 -16.19 -10.60
CA LEU A 507 11.93 -15.05 -11.19
C LEU A 507 11.73 -15.20 -12.71
N SER A 508 12.76 -15.68 -13.43
CA SER A 508 12.66 -15.86 -14.89
C SER A 508 11.65 -16.93 -15.31
N GLN A 509 11.37 -17.89 -14.42
CA GLN A 509 10.48 -19.02 -14.68
C GLN A 509 9.09 -18.84 -14.07
N CYS A 510 8.86 -17.79 -13.26
CA CYS A 510 7.59 -17.56 -12.58
C CYS A 510 6.39 -17.49 -13.55
N ASP A 511 6.54 -16.87 -14.73
CA ASP A 511 5.45 -16.63 -15.69
C ASP A 511 5.40 -17.62 -16.87
N VAL A 512 6.35 -18.56 -16.94
CA VAL A 512 6.42 -19.54 -18.03
C VAL A 512 5.33 -20.60 -17.84
N LYS A 513 4.47 -20.76 -18.86
CA LYS A 513 3.33 -21.70 -18.83
C LYS A 513 3.71 -23.13 -19.22
N ASP A 514 4.79 -23.31 -19.98
CA ASP A 514 5.25 -24.62 -20.44
C ASP A 514 6.07 -25.34 -19.36
N VAL A 515 5.52 -26.45 -18.86
CA VAL A 515 6.15 -27.26 -17.80
C VAL A 515 7.46 -27.89 -18.26
N PHE A 516 7.55 -28.33 -19.53
CA PHE A 516 8.78 -28.93 -20.06
C PHE A 516 9.90 -27.90 -20.22
N ALA A 517 9.54 -26.67 -20.61
CA ALA A 517 10.50 -25.57 -20.67
C ALA A 517 11.07 -25.23 -19.28
N VAL A 518 10.23 -25.22 -18.24
CA VAL A 518 10.67 -24.99 -16.85
C VAL A 518 11.57 -26.13 -16.38
N GLU A 519 11.20 -27.40 -16.58
CA GLU A 519 12.04 -28.54 -16.20
C GLU A 519 13.40 -28.52 -16.92
N ASN A 520 13.42 -28.21 -18.21
CA ASN A 520 14.65 -28.13 -18.98
C ASN A 520 15.54 -26.96 -18.53
N ALA A 521 14.96 -25.77 -18.30
CA ALA A 521 15.70 -24.61 -17.82
C ALA A 521 16.33 -24.86 -16.44
N LEU A 522 15.59 -25.50 -15.53
CA LEU A 522 16.10 -25.88 -14.22
C LEU A 522 17.19 -26.97 -14.31
N THR A 523 17.02 -27.95 -15.20
CA THR A 523 18.04 -29.00 -15.43
C THR A 523 19.34 -28.40 -15.98
N LEU A 524 19.25 -27.46 -16.93
CA LEU A 524 20.41 -26.74 -17.46
C LEU A 524 21.12 -25.94 -16.37
N PHE A 525 20.38 -25.20 -15.55
CA PHE A 525 20.94 -24.47 -14.41
C PHE A 525 21.68 -25.39 -13.44
N LEU A 526 21.07 -26.52 -13.07
CA LEU A 526 21.71 -27.46 -12.13
C LEU A 526 23.00 -28.07 -12.71
N ARG A 527 23.06 -28.30 -14.03
CA ARG A 527 24.27 -28.79 -14.72
C ARG A 527 25.34 -27.71 -14.82
N GLU A 528 24.95 -26.49 -15.18
CA GLU A 528 25.83 -25.33 -15.28
C GLU A 528 26.61 -25.08 -13.98
N PHE A 529 25.94 -25.23 -12.84
CA PHE A 529 26.55 -25.07 -11.52
C PHE A 529 27.08 -26.38 -10.91
N HIS A 530 27.16 -27.46 -11.68
CA HIS A 530 27.64 -28.78 -11.25
C HIS A 530 26.94 -29.34 -9.99
N LEU A 531 25.65 -29.05 -9.84
CA LEU A 531 24.80 -29.52 -8.74
C LEU A 531 24.24 -30.93 -9.01
N ILE A 532 24.12 -31.31 -10.28
CA ILE A 532 23.77 -32.67 -10.75
C ILE A 532 24.77 -33.10 -11.83
N GLY A 533 24.86 -34.40 -12.10
CA GLY A 533 25.74 -34.93 -13.14
C GLY A 533 25.34 -34.48 -14.56
N GLU A 534 26.31 -34.40 -15.49
CA GLU A 534 26.07 -33.96 -16.88
C GLU A 534 25.02 -34.82 -17.62
N ASN A 535 24.88 -36.09 -17.22
CA ASN A 535 23.92 -37.05 -17.77
C ASN A 535 22.68 -37.25 -16.88
N GLU A 536 22.59 -36.59 -15.72
CA GLU A 536 21.44 -36.70 -14.81
C GLU A 536 20.33 -35.74 -15.23
N GLY A 537 19.08 -36.21 -15.16
CA GLY A 537 17.88 -35.37 -15.33
C GLY A 537 17.48 -34.67 -14.03
N ILE A 538 16.31 -34.02 -14.03
CA ILE A 538 15.78 -33.29 -12.87
C ILE A 538 15.63 -34.16 -11.61
N GLU A 539 15.52 -35.48 -11.77
CA GLU A 539 15.48 -36.47 -10.67
C GLU A 539 16.75 -36.49 -9.81
N GLY A 540 17.90 -36.02 -10.34
CA GLY A 540 19.13 -35.87 -9.57
C GLY A 540 18.97 -34.94 -8.36
N LEU A 541 17.99 -34.04 -8.41
CA LEU A 541 17.66 -33.10 -7.34
C LEU A 541 17.25 -33.81 -6.03
N HIS A 542 16.65 -35.00 -6.09
CA HIS A 542 16.25 -35.78 -4.90
C HIS A 542 17.43 -36.31 -4.08
N ARG A 543 18.64 -36.34 -4.66
CA ARG A 543 19.88 -36.77 -4.00
C ARG A 543 20.73 -35.61 -3.49
N LEU A 544 20.29 -34.38 -3.73
CA LEU A 544 21.06 -33.19 -3.40
C LEU A 544 21.09 -32.95 -1.88
N CYS A 545 22.29 -32.76 -1.34
CA CYS A 545 22.54 -32.45 0.06
C CYS A 545 23.18 -31.06 0.20
N PHE A 546 22.90 -30.37 1.30
CA PHE A 546 23.49 -29.06 1.57
C PHE A 546 25.00 -29.16 1.85
N HIS A 547 25.79 -28.37 1.15
CA HIS A 547 27.23 -28.21 1.34
C HIS A 547 27.58 -26.71 1.39
N LYS A 548 28.08 -26.22 2.53
CA LYS A 548 28.31 -24.79 2.81
C LYS A 548 29.13 -24.05 1.74
N SER A 549 30.06 -24.73 1.07
CA SER A 549 30.93 -24.14 0.05
C SER A 549 30.37 -24.20 -1.38
N LYS A 550 29.32 -24.99 -1.63
CA LYS A 550 28.85 -25.31 -2.99
C LYS A 550 27.38 -24.98 -3.23
N THR A 551 26.52 -25.05 -2.21
CA THR A 551 25.08 -24.89 -2.35
C THR A 551 24.56 -23.73 -1.51
N PRO A 552 23.87 -22.74 -2.10
CA PRO A 552 23.22 -21.69 -1.34
C PRO A 552 21.95 -22.23 -0.65
N ILE A 553 21.59 -21.70 0.52
CA ILE A 553 20.35 -22.09 1.22
C ILE A 553 19.12 -21.81 0.33
N ALA A 554 19.14 -20.66 -0.38
CA ALA A 554 18.09 -20.21 -1.30
C ALA A 554 17.71 -21.24 -2.39
N LEU A 555 18.52 -22.27 -2.62
CA LEU A 555 18.21 -23.37 -3.54
C LEU A 555 16.88 -24.06 -3.26
N TRP A 556 16.36 -23.97 -2.02
CA TRP A 556 15.00 -24.41 -1.68
C TRP A 556 13.92 -23.82 -2.61
N LYS A 557 14.13 -22.60 -3.14
CA LYS A 557 13.19 -21.92 -4.06
C LYS A 557 13.02 -22.68 -5.38
N VAL A 558 14.03 -23.44 -5.81
CA VAL A 558 13.95 -24.34 -6.99
C VAL A 558 13.01 -25.51 -6.72
N PHE A 559 13.16 -26.16 -5.55
CA PHE A 559 12.26 -27.23 -5.13
C PHE A 559 10.81 -26.74 -5.00
N HIS A 560 10.63 -25.52 -4.49
CA HIS A 560 9.33 -24.87 -4.37
C HIS A 560 8.68 -24.63 -5.75
N LEU A 561 9.44 -24.09 -6.70
CA LEU A 561 8.96 -23.85 -8.07
C LEU A 561 8.58 -25.17 -8.77
N LEU A 562 9.38 -26.22 -8.61
CA LEU A 562 9.09 -27.56 -9.15
C LEU A 562 7.84 -28.17 -8.52
N GLU A 563 7.65 -28.08 -7.21
CA GLU A 563 6.43 -28.57 -6.56
C GLU A 563 5.18 -27.80 -7.06
N LEU A 564 5.32 -26.50 -7.29
CA LEU A 564 4.24 -25.64 -7.77
C LEU A 564 3.87 -25.91 -9.25
N ARG A 565 4.81 -26.33 -10.09
CA ARG A 565 4.62 -26.42 -11.55
C ARG A 565 4.64 -27.85 -12.11
N CYS A 566 5.46 -28.72 -11.56
CA CYS A 566 5.73 -30.06 -12.10
C CYS A 566 4.99 -31.17 -11.32
N LYS A 567 4.81 -32.33 -11.95
CA LYS A 567 4.37 -33.56 -11.27
C LYS A 567 5.63 -34.35 -10.85
N PRO A 568 5.65 -34.99 -9.67
CA PRO A 568 6.81 -35.78 -9.24
C PRO A 568 6.99 -37.01 -10.14
N HIS A 569 8.19 -37.19 -10.71
CA HIS A 569 8.57 -38.33 -11.55
C HIS A 569 9.20 -39.44 -10.69
N LEU A 570 8.43 -40.11 -9.81
CA LEU A 570 8.91 -41.35 -9.19
C LEU A 570 7.78 -42.38 -9.11
N LYS A 571 7.96 -43.53 -9.77
CA LYS A 571 7.13 -44.72 -9.52
C LYS A 571 7.49 -45.29 -8.13
N PRO A 572 6.51 -45.69 -7.31
CA PRO A 572 6.80 -46.27 -6.00
C PRO A 572 7.63 -47.54 -6.17
N SER A 573 8.83 -47.55 -5.60
CA SER A 573 9.70 -48.72 -5.61
C SER A 573 9.12 -49.82 -4.71
N ARG A 574 8.70 -50.92 -5.32
CA ARG A 574 8.71 -52.24 -4.67
C ARG A 574 10.15 -52.74 -4.74
N THR A 575 10.93 -52.60 -3.67
CA THR A 575 12.22 -53.28 -3.58
C THR A 575 12.02 -54.73 -3.12
N PRO A 576 12.50 -55.74 -3.86
CA PRO A 576 12.68 -57.09 -3.34
C PRO A 576 13.99 -57.11 -2.52
N SER A 577 13.93 -57.54 -1.28
CA SER A 577 15.11 -57.78 -0.45
C SER A 577 15.81 -59.06 -0.93
N SER A 578 16.95 -58.92 -1.60
CA SER A 578 17.93 -60.01 -1.72
C SER A 578 18.98 -59.86 -0.63
N VAL A 579 18.92 -60.72 0.39
CA VAL A 579 20.06 -61.00 1.26
C VAL A 579 20.38 -62.48 1.10
N SER A 580 21.61 -62.76 0.69
CA SER A 580 22.20 -64.08 0.62
C SER A 580 22.70 -64.53 2.00
N SER A 581 22.35 -65.78 2.32
CA SER A 581 23.16 -66.80 3.02
C SER A 581 23.35 -66.74 4.54
N ASP A 582 22.79 -67.80 5.14
CA ASP A 582 23.32 -68.72 6.14
C ASP A 582 23.59 -68.24 7.58
N SER A 583 22.67 -68.63 8.47
CA SER A 583 22.99 -69.52 9.59
C SER A 583 21.70 -70.02 10.25
N ASP A 584 21.55 -71.33 10.31
CA ASP A 584 20.53 -72.07 11.06
C ASP A 584 20.69 -71.83 12.57
N ILE A 585 19.57 -71.63 13.27
CA ILE A 585 19.28 -72.10 14.65
C ILE A 585 17.77 -71.90 14.88
N ASP A 586 17.09 -72.98 15.25
CA ASP A 586 15.69 -73.06 15.63
C ASP A 586 15.41 -72.45 17.03
N ASP A 587 14.16 -71.98 17.18
CA ASP A 587 13.27 -72.02 18.36
C ASP A 587 12.61 -70.68 18.76
N ASP A 588 11.28 -70.71 18.64
CA ASP A 588 10.20 -70.02 19.34
C ASP A 588 10.45 -68.64 19.99
N ASP A 589 9.78 -67.60 19.48
CA ASP A 589 8.71 -66.96 20.28
C ASP A 589 7.78 -66.06 19.46
N VAL A 590 6.49 -66.21 19.73
CA VAL A 590 5.38 -65.44 19.19
C VAL A 590 5.32 -64.08 19.88
N MET A 591 5.40 -62.97 19.15
CA MET A 591 4.58 -61.75 19.38
C MET A 591 4.89 -60.62 18.36
N ASP A 592 3.87 -60.31 17.57
CA ASP A 592 3.43 -58.96 17.18
C ASP A 592 4.41 -57.98 16.49
N LYS A 593 4.45 -57.99 15.15
CA LYS A 593 4.90 -56.85 14.32
C LYS A 593 4.09 -56.71 13.02
N LYS A 594 2.91 -56.10 13.09
CA LYS A 594 2.30 -55.40 11.94
C LYS A 594 3.05 -54.08 11.70
N ARG A 595 4.21 -54.12 11.06
CA ARG A 595 4.83 -52.92 10.48
C ARG A 595 4.05 -52.54 9.22
N GLY A 596 3.18 -51.53 9.33
CA GLY A 596 2.55 -50.89 8.19
C GLY A 596 3.62 -50.27 7.26
N ALA A 597 3.47 -50.49 5.96
CA ALA A 597 4.35 -49.95 4.94
C ALA A 597 4.31 -48.41 4.96
N THR A 598 5.39 -47.77 5.40
CA THR A 598 5.55 -46.32 5.36
C THR A 598 5.71 -45.88 3.91
N ILE A 599 4.70 -45.21 3.36
CA ILE A 599 4.79 -44.51 2.08
C ILE A 599 5.75 -43.33 2.28
N ASN A 600 6.97 -43.43 1.74
CA ASN A 600 7.91 -42.31 1.72
C ASN A 600 7.44 -41.29 0.66
N ASP A 601 7.13 -40.05 1.07
CA ASP A 601 6.81 -38.97 0.14
C ASP A 601 8.02 -38.65 -0.76
N ALA A 602 7.87 -38.85 -2.07
CA ALA A 602 8.90 -38.62 -3.09
C ALA A 602 8.73 -37.26 -3.80
N SER A 603 8.02 -36.32 -3.17
CA SER A 603 7.79 -34.97 -3.70
C SER A 603 9.05 -34.10 -3.77
N TYR A 604 9.02 -33.07 -4.61
CA TYR A 604 10.09 -32.08 -4.67
C TYR A 604 10.14 -31.27 -3.36
N ALA A 605 8.98 -31.01 -2.75
CA ALA A 605 8.92 -30.42 -1.40
C ALA A 605 9.62 -31.30 -0.34
N SER A 606 9.40 -32.61 -0.34
CA SER A 606 10.10 -33.51 0.58
C SER A 606 11.61 -33.53 0.32
N ALA A 607 12.05 -33.51 -0.94
CA ALA A 607 13.46 -33.42 -1.28
C ALA A 607 14.09 -32.10 -0.79
N GLY A 608 13.39 -30.98 -0.99
CA GLY A 608 13.85 -29.66 -0.52
C GLY A 608 13.91 -29.57 1.01
N LEU A 609 12.98 -30.18 1.73
CA LEU A 609 13.04 -30.25 3.19
C LEU A 609 14.22 -31.12 3.66
N LYS A 610 14.50 -32.24 3.01
CA LYS A 610 15.70 -33.05 3.30
C LYS A 610 17.00 -32.28 3.01
N PHE A 611 17.02 -31.47 1.96
CA PHE A 611 18.13 -30.56 1.67
C PHE A 611 18.31 -29.54 2.80
N LEU A 612 17.24 -28.88 3.24
CA LEU A 612 17.27 -27.90 4.35
C LEU A 612 17.63 -28.53 5.70
N ALA A 613 17.28 -29.80 5.93
CA ALA A 613 17.69 -30.54 7.13
C ALA A 613 19.21 -30.72 7.24
N GLY A 614 19.94 -30.67 6.11
CA GLY A 614 21.40 -30.67 6.10
C GLY A 614 22.05 -29.34 6.47
N VAL A 615 21.26 -28.26 6.62
CA VAL A 615 21.77 -26.93 6.98
C VAL A 615 22.00 -26.87 8.50
N PRO A 616 23.21 -26.53 8.98
CA PRO A 616 23.51 -26.52 10.41
C PRO A 616 22.76 -25.39 11.13
N HIS A 617 21.70 -25.71 11.86
CA HIS A 617 20.97 -24.78 12.72
C HIS A 617 21.85 -24.21 13.85
N GLY A 618 21.65 -22.93 14.21
CA GLY A 618 22.34 -22.26 15.34
C GLY A 618 23.77 -21.76 15.08
N LEU A 619 24.37 -22.13 13.94
CA LEU A 619 25.68 -21.66 13.47
C LEU A 619 25.57 -20.71 12.25
N LEU A 620 24.34 -20.40 11.83
CA LEU A 620 24.05 -19.48 10.73
C LEU A 620 24.03 -18.04 11.23
N ASP A 621 24.31 -17.11 10.32
CA ASP A 621 23.97 -15.72 10.54
C ASP A 621 22.44 -15.53 10.49
N GLN A 622 21.97 -14.37 10.96
CA GLN A 622 20.54 -14.08 11.02
C GLN A 622 19.87 -14.20 9.65
N VAL A 623 20.52 -13.74 8.58
CA VAL A 623 19.93 -13.72 7.23
C VAL A 623 19.79 -15.14 6.67
N ALA A 624 20.78 -15.99 6.86
CA ALA A 624 20.76 -17.39 6.44
C ALA A 624 19.75 -18.22 7.24
N GLU A 625 19.58 -17.94 8.54
CA GLU A 625 18.55 -18.59 9.36
C GLU A 625 17.15 -18.17 8.94
N GLU A 626 16.93 -16.88 8.64
CA GLU A 626 15.66 -16.39 8.09
C GLU A 626 15.34 -17.05 6.74
N GLU A 627 16.29 -17.14 5.81
CA GLU A 627 16.12 -17.83 4.51
C GLU A 627 15.79 -19.32 4.69
N ARG A 628 16.43 -20.00 5.66
CA ARG A 628 16.13 -21.41 6.01
C ARG A 628 14.70 -21.58 6.51
N LEU A 629 14.25 -20.69 7.40
CA LEU A 629 12.91 -20.68 7.96
C LEU A 629 11.85 -20.39 6.88
N GLU A 630 12.12 -19.44 5.99
CA GLU A 630 11.29 -19.16 4.81
C GLU A 630 11.13 -20.40 3.93
N GLY A 631 12.23 -21.11 3.67
CA GLY A 631 12.20 -22.32 2.87
C GLY A 631 11.43 -23.48 3.49
N CYS A 632 11.55 -23.68 4.81
CA CYS A 632 10.80 -24.72 5.52
C CYS A 632 9.29 -24.50 5.42
N TRP A 633 8.83 -23.26 5.61
CA TRP A 633 7.43 -22.89 5.46
C TRP A 633 6.97 -22.97 4.00
N GLY A 634 7.75 -22.42 3.06
CA GLY A 634 7.41 -22.40 1.63
C GLY A 634 7.18 -23.81 1.09
N LEU A 635 8.12 -24.74 1.33
CA LEU A 635 8.02 -26.12 0.85
C LEU A 635 6.88 -26.91 1.51
N LEU A 636 6.66 -26.71 2.82
CA LEU A 636 5.57 -27.36 3.53
C LEU A 636 4.20 -26.85 3.03
N SER A 637 4.04 -25.53 2.94
CA SER A 637 2.79 -24.89 2.52
C SER A 637 2.43 -25.27 1.09
N VAL A 638 3.34 -25.18 0.13
CA VAL A 638 3.05 -25.54 -1.28
C VAL A 638 2.64 -27.00 -1.43
N ARG A 639 3.26 -27.92 -0.67
CA ARG A 639 2.90 -29.35 -0.69
C ARG A 639 1.50 -29.57 -0.13
N VAL A 640 1.16 -28.92 0.99
CA VAL A 640 -0.18 -29.00 1.59
C VAL A 640 -1.22 -28.45 0.62
N GLN A 641 -0.97 -27.29 0.00
CA GLN A 641 -1.84 -26.70 -1.01
C GLN A 641 -2.06 -27.64 -2.21
N ARG A 642 -1.02 -28.35 -2.66
CA ARG A 642 -1.14 -29.35 -3.73
C ARG A 642 -1.99 -30.56 -3.33
N LEU A 643 -1.90 -31.00 -2.08
CA LEU A 643 -2.64 -32.15 -1.57
C LEU A 643 -4.11 -31.82 -1.28
N THR A 644 -4.42 -30.60 -0.82
CA THR A 644 -5.76 -30.22 -0.34
C THR A 644 -6.51 -29.27 -1.28
N GLY A 645 -5.81 -28.55 -2.16
CA GLY A 645 -6.38 -27.48 -3.00
C GLY A 645 -6.67 -26.18 -2.25
N LEU A 646 -6.36 -26.10 -0.95
CA LEU A 646 -6.53 -24.88 -0.15
C LEU A 646 -5.52 -23.82 -0.60
N LYS A 647 -5.92 -22.55 -0.57
CA LYS A 647 -5.04 -21.39 -0.82
C LYS A 647 -4.94 -20.56 0.47
N ASP A 648 -3.82 -19.90 0.67
CA ASP A 648 -3.58 -18.96 1.79
C ASP A 648 -3.54 -19.59 3.21
N THR A 649 -3.84 -18.79 4.24
CA THR A 649 -3.80 -19.18 5.66
C THR A 649 -4.85 -20.24 5.94
N THR A 650 -4.43 -21.44 6.31
CA THR A 650 -5.33 -22.58 6.51
C THR A 650 -5.89 -22.59 7.93
N THR A 651 -7.20 -22.83 8.05
CA THR A 651 -7.89 -22.94 9.33
C THR A 651 -8.34 -24.36 9.60
N ARG A 652 -8.70 -24.65 10.85
CA ARG A 652 -9.25 -25.95 11.25
C ARG A 652 -10.52 -26.30 10.46
N ALA A 653 -11.37 -25.31 10.21
CA ALA A 653 -12.61 -25.49 9.45
C ALA A 653 -12.34 -25.89 8.00
N ASP A 654 -11.29 -25.35 7.38
CA ASP A 654 -10.92 -25.67 5.99
C ASP A 654 -10.49 -27.13 5.86
N PHE A 655 -9.66 -27.62 6.80
CA PHE A 655 -9.28 -29.04 6.83
C PHE A 655 -10.45 -29.97 7.12
N ILE A 656 -11.38 -29.58 8.01
CA ILE A 656 -12.62 -30.34 8.24
C ILE A 656 -13.44 -30.43 6.95
N ALA A 657 -13.62 -29.31 6.24
CA ALA A 657 -14.33 -29.30 4.96
C ALA A 657 -13.65 -30.19 3.90
N CYS A 658 -12.31 -30.20 3.84
CA CYS A 658 -11.57 -31.12 2.98
C CYS A 658 -11.78 -32.59 3.36
N LEU A 659 -11.77 -32.92 4.67
CA LEU A 659 -12.01 -34.28 5.18
C LEU A 659 -13.42 -34.76 4.86
N GLN A 660 -14.42 -33.89 4.94
CA GLN A 660 -15.82 -34.20 4.63
C GLN A 660 -16.07 -34.36 3.12
N ARG A 661 -15.31 -33.65 2.28
CA ARG A 661 -15.45 -33.71 0.81
C ARG A 661 -14.69 -34.87 0.15
N SER A 662 -13.61 -35.35 0.78
CA SER A 662 -12.74 -36.38 0.20
C SER A 662 -13.12 -37.77 0.69
N SER A 663 -13.39 -38.69 -0.26
CA SER A 663 -13.54 -40.12 0.02
C SER A 663 -12.21 -40.87 0.18
N SER A 664 -11.08 -40.25 -0.20
CA SER A 664 -9.73 -40.83 -0.14
C SER A 664 -8.89 -40.25 0.99
N ASP A 665 -8.13 -41.13 1.66
CA ASP A 665 -7.20 -40.79 2.76
C ASP A 665 -5.77 -40.53 2.29
N MET A 666 -5.52 -40.64 0.98
CA MET A 666 -4.19 -40.49 0.40
C MET A 666 -3.57 -39.11 0.67
N TRP A 667 -4.38 -38.05 0.66
CA TRP A 667 -3.89 -36.70 0.94
C TRP A 667 -3.58 -36.51 2.44
N VAL A 668 -4.32 -37.17 3.34
CA VAL A 668 -4.09 -37.13 4.79
C VAL A 668 -2.76 -37.78 5.13
N GLU A 669 -2.48 -38.96 4.55
CA GLU A 669 -1.18 -39.61 4.72
C GLU A 669 -0.06 -38.80 4.02
N GLY A 670 -0.35 -38.14 2.90
CA GLY A 670 0.57 -37.20 2.25
C GLY A 670 0.97 -36.04 3.17
N VAL A 671 0.00 -35.39 3.82
CA VAL A 671 0.25 -34.29 4.77
C VAL A 671 1.01 -34.80 6.00
N ARG A 672 0.65 -35.97 6.56
CA ARG A 672 1.43 -36.60 7.63
C ARG A 672 2.86 -36.90 7.23
N SER A 673 3.07 -37.39 6.02
CA SER A 673 4.39 -37.70 5.50
C SER A 673 5.27 -36.45 5.37
N VAL A 674 4.78 -35.37 4.75
CA VAL A 674 5.56 -34.13 4.64
C VAL A 674 5.82 -33.49 6.00
N LEU A 675 4.87 -33.57 6.95
CA LEU A 675 5.08 -33.13 8.33
C LEU A 675 6.15 -33.95 9.05
N ARG A 676 6.24 -35.27 8.82
CA ARG A 676 7.35 -36.10 9.34
C ARG A 676 8.70 -35.66 8.78
N VAL A 677 8.77 -35.35 7.48
CA VAL A 677 10.01 -34.87 6.86
C VAL A 677 10.38 -33.49 7.38
N ALA A 678 9.42 -32.58 7.55
CA ALA A 678 9.67 -31.24 8.09
C ALA A 678 10.26 -31.27 9.52
N ARG A 679 9.97 -32.31 10.32
CA ARG A 679 10.58 -32.48 11.66
C ARG A 679 12.11 -32.60 11.61
N LEU A 680 12.68 -33.03 10.48
CA LEU A 680 14.14 -33.06 10.31
C LEU A 680 14.76 -31.66 10.29
N CYS A 681 13.94 -30.62 10.09
CA CYS A 681 14.37 -29.21 10.04
C CYS A 681 14.09 -28.43 11.34
N GLU A 682 13.74 -29.10 12.45
CA GLU A 682 13.47 -28.41 13.71
C GLU A 682 14.68 -27.56 14.18
N PRO A 683 14.46 -26.34 14.71
CA PRO A 683 13.17 -25.70 14.96
C PRO A 683 12.54 -25.13 13.68
N LEU A 684 11.23 -25.35 13.53
CA LEU A 684 10.40 -24.82 12.44
C LEU A 684 9.81 -23.44 12.80
N PRO A 685 9.44 -22.61 11.80
CA PRO A 685 8.75 -21.35 12.05
C PRO A 685 7.41 -21.57 12.76
N ARG A 686 7.04 -20.70 13.71
CA ARG A 686 5.77 -20.77 14.45
C ARG A 686 4.55 -20.92 13.53
N GLN A 687 4.52 -20.23 12.38
CA GLN A 687 3.43 -20.36 11.40
C GLN A 687 3.19 -21.80 10.97
N THR A 688 4.24 -22.61 10.79
CA THR A 688 4.09 -24.02 10.38
C THR A 688 3.23 -24.81 11.35
N HIS A 689 3.35 -24.53 12.65
CA HIS A 689 2.53 -25.14 13.67
C HIS A 689 1.12 -24.54 13.69
N THR A 690 1.03 -23.21 13.72
CA THR A 690 -0.24 -22.51 13.99
C THR A 690 -1.20 -22.46 12.82
N GLU A 691 -0.71 -22.62 11.58
CA GLU A 691 -1.51 -22.55 10.36
C GLU A 691 -1.66 -23.93 9.71
N ILE A 692 -0.63 -24.79 9.75
CA ILE A 692 -0.67 -26.09 9.06
C ILE A 692 -0.84 -27.24 10.06
N ALA A 693 0.18 -27.50 10.88
CA ALA A 693 0.26 -28.77 11.63
C ALA A 693 -0.86 -28.92 12.66
N ILE A 694 -1.10 -27.90 13.49
CA ILE A 694 -2.15 -27.95 14.51
C ILE A 694 -3.54 -27.98 13.86
N PRO A 695 -3.94 -27.03 12.98
CA PRO A 695 -5.26 -27.07 12.36
C PRO A 695 -5.58 -28.38 11.62
N PHE A 696 -4.60 -28.96 10.91
CA PHE A 696 -4.75 -30.25 10.25
C PHE A 696 -4.97 -31.39 11.25
N LEU A 697 -4.12 -31.50 12.28
CA LEU A 697 -4.21 -32.58 13.26
C LEU A 697 -5.46 -32.46 14.13
N GLU A 698 -5.89 -31.25 14.47
CA GLU A 698 -7.16 -31.02 15.16
C GLU A 698 -8.35 -31.46 14.30
N ALA A 699 -8.37 -31.12 13.02
CA ALA A 699 -9.42 -31.53 12.09
C ALA A 699 -9.50 -33.06 11.95
N VAL A 700 -8.35 -33.73 11.84
CA VAL A 700 -8.29 -35.20 11.80
C VAL A 700 -8.75 -35.82 13.12
N ALA A 701 -8.36 -35.22 14.26
CA ALA A 701 -8.80 -35.68 15.58
C ALA A 701 -10.31 -35.53 15.79
N LEU A 702 -10.94 -34.49 15.24
CA LEU A 702 -12.38 -34.24 15.37
C LEU A 702 -13.23 -35.11 14.43
N GLU A 703 -12.86 -35.21 13.14
CA GLU A 703 -13.67 -35.92 12.14
C GLU A 703 -13.42 -37.43 12.12
N ARG A 704 -12.20 -37.87 12.48
CA ARG A 704 -11.77 -39.28 12.39
C ARG A 704 -11.34 -39.87 13.72
N GLY A 705 -11.44 -39.10 14.81
CA GLY A 705 -11.18 -39.58 16.17
C GLY A 705 -12.29 -40.50 16.65
N GLY A 706 -12.13 -41.80 16.41
CA GLY A 706 -12.86 -42.83 17.15
C GLY A 706 -12.35 -42.96 18.60
N LYS A 707 -12.88 -43.93 19.36
CA LYS A 707 -12.46 -44.22 20.75
C LYS A 707 -10.95 -44.52 20.92
N ASP A 708 -10.23 -44.77 19.82
CA ASP A 708 -8.79 -44.97 19.80
C ASP A 708 -8.06 -43.61 19.75
N GLY A 709 -7.55 -43.17 20.90
CA GLY A 709 -6.99 -41.84 21.14
C GLY A 709 -5.71 -41.44 20.37
N GLY A 710 -5.34 -42.13 19.29
CA GLY A 710 -4.12 -41.89 18.52
C GLY A 710 -4.09 -40.53 17.80
N ALA A 711 -5.15 -40.18 17.07
CA ALA A 711 -5.24 -38.89 16.36
C ALA A 711 -5.30 -37.69 17.31
N VAL A 712 -6.00 -37.87 18.44
CA VAL A 712 -6.05 -36.86 19.51
C VAL A 712 -4.67 -36.68 20.14
N GLN A 713 -3.94 -37.77 20.38
CA GLN A 713 -2.58 -37.69 20.90
C GLN A 713 -1.63 -37.00 19.91
N GLU A 714 -1.76 -37.27 18.62
CA GLU A 714 -0.97 -36.62 17.57
C GLU A 714 -1.16 -35.09 17.57
N ALA A 715 -2.40 -34.62 17.75
CA ALA A 715 -2.72 -33.19 17.89
C ALA A 715 -2.17 -32.59 19.19
N ARG A 716 -2.26 -33.30 20.32
CA ARG A 716 -1.65 -32.88 21.59
C ARG A 716 -0.14 -32.72 21.46
N ASP A 717 0.53 -33.69 20.86
CA ASP A 717 1.98 -33.67 20.66
C ASP A 717 2.39 -32.49 19.75
N ALA A 718 1.52 -32.03 18.85
CA ALA A 718 1.78 -30.84 18.04
C ALA A 718 1.65 -29.53 18.86
N HIS A 719 0.65 -29.44 19.73
CA HIS A 719 0.51 -28.32 20.67
C HIS A 719 1.67 -28.24 21.66
N GLU A 720 2.04 -29.36 22.28
CA GLU A 720 3.16 -29.42 23.24
C GLU A 720 4.49 -29.05 22.58
N ARG A 721 4.71 -29.41 21.31
CA ARG A 721 5.89 -28.98 20.55
C ARG A 721 5.92 -27.47 20.33
N LEU A 722 4.80 -26.87 19.91
CA LEU A 722 4.72 -25.41 19.75
C LEU A 722 4.96 -24.68 21.08
N LEU A 723 4.34 -25.15 22.16
CA LEU A 723 4.52 -24.57 23.50
C LEU A 723 5.96 -24.76 24.01
N GLY A 724 6.57 -25.91 23.71
CA GLY A 724 7.97 -26.21 24.02
C GLY A 724 8.96 -25.24 23.37
N MET A 725 8.66 -24.69 22.19
CA MET A 725 9.52 -23.69 21.52
C MET A 725 9.78 -22.46 22.40
N TYR A 726 8.79 -22.04 23.18
CA TYR A 726 8.94 -20.90 24.11
C TYR A 726 9.91 -21.21 25.26
N ALA A 727 10.03 -22.48 25.64
CA ALA A 727 10.95 -22.94 26.68
C ALA A 727 12.37 -23.23 26.15
N LEU A 728 12.52 -23.56 24.86
CA LEU A 728 13.82 -23.81 24.24
C LEU A 728 14.71 -22.56 24.15
N SER A 729 14.12 -21.36 24.13
CA SER A 729 14.86 -20.11 24.02
C SER A 729 15.07 -19.42 25.37
N LYS A 730 16.32 -19.08 25.72
CA LYS A 730 16.62 -18.19 26.86
C LYS A 730 16.08 -16.77 26.66
N HIS A 731 15.91 -16.35 25.40
CA HIS A 731 15.41 -15.04 24.98
C HIS A 731 14.35 -15.19 23.88
N PRO A 732 13.06 -15.39 24.23
CA PRO A 732 11.98 -15.57 23.25
C PRO A 732 11.86 -14.40 22.25
N ASN A 733 12.22 -13.18 22.68
CA ASN A 733 12.19 -11.96 21.86
C ASN A 733 13.23 -11.91 20.74
N SER A 734 14.24 -12.79 20.76
CA SER A 734 15.27 -12.88 19.73
C SER A 734 15.34 -14.25 19.07
N PHE A 735 14.40 -15.15 19.39
CA PHE A 735 14.36 -16.48 18.80
C PHE A 735 13.60 -16.44 17.47
N LEU A 736 14.35 -16.43 16.37
CA LEU A 736 13.82 -16.27 15.01
C LEU A 736 12.64 -17.21 14.68
N PRO A 737 12.63 -18.50 15.05
CA PRO A 737 11.48 -19.37 14.81
C PRO A 737 10.15 -18.88 15.42
N LEU A 738 10.20 -18.04 16.47
CA LEU A 738 9.01 -17.42 17.08
C LEU A 738 8.71 -16.01 16.54
N VAL A 739 9.74 -15.21 16.27
CA VAL A 739 9.62 -13.77 16.00
C VAL A 739 9.55 -13.48 14.50
N HIS A 740 10.23 -14.27 13.67
CA HIS A 740 10.29 -14.06 12.24
C HIS A 740 8.98 -14.45 11.57
N GLN A 741 8.40 -13.54 10.79
CA GLN A 741 7.15 -13.79 10.08
C GLN A 741 7.40 -14.32 8.67
N VAL A 742 6.80 -15.46 8.35
CA VAL A 742 6.90 -16.09 7.03
C VAL A 742 5.50 -16.28 6.41
N PRO A 743 5.26 -15.87 5.16
CA PRO A 743 6.16 -15.10 4.28
C PRO A 743 6.26 -13.63 4.72
N ARG A 744 7.39 -12.96 4.42
CA ARG A 744 7.55 -11.51 4.64
C ARG A 744 6.48 -10.73 3.85
N ARG A 745 5.41 -10.27 4.52
CA ARG A 745 4.42 -9.36 3.93
C ARG A 745 4.87 -7.91 4.15
N ALA A 746 4.73 -7.08 3.11
CA ALA A 746 5.17 -5.68 3.11
C ALA A 746 4.28 -4.74 3.96
N GLU A 747 3.20 -5.25 4.57
CA GLU A 747 2.24 -4.44 5.31
C GLU A 747 2.44 -4.57 6.82
N THR A 748 2.52 -3.42 7.47
CA THR A 748 2.55 -3.17 8.91
C THR A 748 1.38 -3.86 9.63
N ARG A 749 1.57 -5.11 10.04
CA ARG A 749 0.87 -5.65 11.21
C ARG A 749 1.72 -5.33 12.44
N GLU A 750 1.11 -4.79 13.48
CA GLU A 750 1.76 -4.61 14.78
C GLU A 750 2.44 -5.94 15.18
N SER A 751 3.75 -5.90 15.40
CA SER A 751 4.51 -7.09 15.79
C SER A 751 4.09 -7.47 17.20
N LEU A 752 3.18 -8.45 17.32
CA LEU A 752 2.76 -8.99 18.62
C LEU A 752 3.97 -9.54 19.37
N LEU A 753 4.06 -9.23 20.65
CA LEU A 753 5.18 -9.71 21.47
C LEU A 753 5.09 -11.25 21.61
N PRO A 754 6.22 -11.97 21.67
CA PRO A 754 6.21 -13.43 21.87
C PRO A 754 5.42 -13.89 23.10
N ALA A 755 5.32 -13.06 24.13
CA ALA A 755 4.48 -13.33 25.29
C ALA A 755 2.98 -13.37 24.97
N GLU A 756 2.51 -12.50 24.06
CA GLU A 756 1.13 -12.45 23.58
C GLU A 756 0.83 -13.61 22.63
N LEU A 757 1.80 -13.96 21.77
CA LEU A 757 1.73 -15.15 20.91
C LEU A 757 1.62 -16.42 21.77
N ASN A 758 2.43 -16.53 22.83
CA ASN A 758 2.39 -17.64 23.77
C ASN A 758 1.02 -17.76 24.45
N ALA A 759 0.43 -16.64 24.90
CA ALA A 759 -0.92 -16.64 25.47
C ALA A 759 -1.98 -17.10 24.46
N THR A 760 -1.83 -16.74 23.19
CA THR A 760 -2.73 -17.17 22.10
C THR A 760 -2.63 -18.67 21.86
N ASP A 761 -1.42 -19.24 21.88
CA ASP A 761 -1.21 -20.68 21.66
C ASP A 761 -1.71 -21.51 22.83
N TRP A 762 -1.54 -21.03 24.06
CA TRP A 762 -2.16 -21.64 25.25
C TRP A 762 -3.69 -21.63 25.18
N ALA A 763 -4.30 -20.52 24.72
CA ALA A 763 -5.75 -20.43 24.57
C ALA A 763 -6.26 -21.44 23.52
N ARG A 764 -5.53 -21.65 22.42
CA ARG A 764 -5.86 -22.65 21.39
C ARG A 764 -5.84 -24.07 21.94
N LEU A 765 -4.81 -24.46 22.71
CA LEU A 765 -4.77 -25.79 23.34
C LEU A 765 -5.96 -26.01 24.29
N VAL A 766 -6.33 -25.00 25.08
CA VAL A 766 -7.48 -25.07 26.00
C VAL A 766 -8.79 -25.24 25.22
N ALA A 767 -8.98 -24.49 24.13
CA ALA A 767 -10.14 -24.63 23.25
C ALA A 767 -10.19 -26.02 22.59
N PHE A 768 -9.05 -26.53 22.12
CA PHE A 768 -8.94 -27.87 21.54
C PHE A 768 -9.31 -28.98 22.52
N GLU A 769 -8.79 -28.95 23.77
CA GLU A 769 -9.15 -29.95 24.78
C GLU A 769 -10.63 -29.88 25.17
N ARG A 770 -11.25 -28.70 25.09
CA ARG A 770 -12.71 -28.55 25.26
C ARG A 770 -13.48 -29.22 24.12
N ASP A 771 -13.03 -29.02 22.88
CA ASP A 771 -13.72 -29.51 21.68
C ASP A 771 -13.60 -31.03 21.51
N VAL A 772 -12.42 -31.61 21.78
CA VAL A 772 -12.16 -33.05 21.55
C VAL A 772 -12.60 -33.94 22.70
N ALA A 773 -12.42 -33.50 23.95
CA ALA A 773 -12.56 -34.44 25.06
C ALA A 773 -14.02 -34.66 25.49
N LYS A 774 -14.93 -33.69 25.27
CA LYS A 774 -16.20 -33.57 26.04
C LYS A 774 -16.02 -33.73 27.57
N ASP A 775 -14.76 -33.78 28.04
CA ASP A 775 -14.30 -34.07 29.39
C ASP A 775 -13.67 -32.79 29.92
N LEU A 776 -14.46 -32.10 30.74
CA LEU A 776 -14.10 -30.84 31.37
C LEU A 776 -12.84 -30.97 32.25
N ARG A 777 -12.46 -32.18 32.68
CA ARG A 777 -11.29 -32.40 33.53
C ARG A 777 -9.99 -32.05 32.82
N ARG A 778 -9.78 -32.53 31.59
CA ARG A 778 -8.55 -32.25 30.84
C ARG A 778 -8.46 -30.81 30.37
N ALA A 779 -9.58 -30.23 29.94
CA ALA A 779 -9.63 -28.80 29.64
C ALA A 779 -9.28 -27.94 30.87
N LYS A 780 -9.74 -28.34 32.06
CA LYS A 780 -9.40 -27.68 33.33
C LYS A 780 -7.92 -27.86 33.68
N GLU A 781 -7.35 -29.05 33.50
CA GLU A 781 -5.92 -29.31 33.69
C GLU A 781 -5.07 -28.46 32.73
N ALA A 782 -5.43 -28.41 31.44
CA ALA A 782 -4.78 -27.56 30.45
C ALA A 782 -4.87 -26.07 30.81
N ALA A 783 -6.03 -25.59 31.25
CA ALA A 783 -6.21 -24.20 31.69
C ALA A 783 -5.39 -23.87 32.95
N VAL A 784 -5.26 -24.79 33.90
CA VAL A 784 -4.41 -24.62 35.08
C VAL A 784 -2.93 -24.57 34.68
N ARG A 785 -2.48 -25.43 33.76
CA ARG A 785 -1.11 -25.38 33.21
C ARG A 785 -0.87 -24.06 32.48
N ALA A 786 -1.80 -23.63 31.64
CA ALA A 786 -1.73 -22.38 30.90
C ALA A 786 -1.58 -21.16 31.83
N ARG A 787 -2.33 -21.11 32.94
CA ARG A 787 -2.19 -20.04 33.95
C ARG A 787 -0.82 -19.99 34.61
N ARG A 788 -0.15 -21.14 34.78
CA ARG A 788 1.17 -21.23 35.42
C ARG A 788 2.32 -20.94 34.46
N LEU A 789 2.19 -21.38 33.21
CA LEU A 789 3.29 -21.42 32.24
C LEU A 789 3.17 -20.37 31.13
N SER A 790 2.05 -19.65 31.04
CA SER A 790 1.91 -18.56 30.07
C SER A 790 2.83 -17.39 30.40
N LEU A 791 3.48 -16.86 29.38
CA LEU A 791 4.33 -15.67 29.47
C LEU A 791 3.51 -14.37 29.63
N ALA A 792 2.21 -14.39 29.34
CA ALA A 792 1.29 -13.25 29.50
C ALA A 792 -0.06 -13.69 30.10
N PRO A 793 -0.09 -14.05 31.41
CA PRO A 793 -1.27 -14.67 32.04
C PRO A 793 -2.51 -13.76 32.06
N GLN A 794 -2.35 -12.44 32.15
CA GLN A 794 -3.48 -11.49 32.12
C GLN A 794 -4.20 -11.49 30.76
N ARG A 795 -3.42 -11.52 29.66
CA ARG A 795 -3.96 -11.57 28.30
C ARG A 795 -4.62 -12.92 28.02
N LEU A 796 -4.02 -14.01 28.49
CA LEU A 796 -4.63 -15.36 28.44
C LEU A 796 -6.00 -15.38 29.12
N LEU A 797 -6.14 -14.79 30.31
CA LEU A 797 -7.42 -14.75 31.03
C LEU A 797 -8.49 -13.96 30.25
N ALA A 798 -8.11 -12.84 29.62
CA ALA A 798 -9.01 -12.09 28.74
C ALA A 798 -9.45 -12.94 27.53
N MET A 799 -8.55 -13.67 26.87
CA MET A 799 -8.91 -14.56 25.75
C MET A 799 -9.83 -15.70 26.20
N LEU A 800 -9.52 -16.38 27.31
CA LEU A 800 -10.36 -17.48 27.81
C LEU A 800 -11.76 -17.02 28.24
N SER A 801 -11.97 -15.74 28.55
CA SER A 801 -13.30 -15.18 28.83
C SER A 801 -14.17 -15.01 27.59
N THR A 802 -13.56 -15.00 26.39
CA THR A 802 -14.25 -14.84 25.11
C THR A 802 -14.59 -16.17 24.42
N TYR A 803 -14.03 -17.29 24.89
CA TYR A 803 -14.14 -18.62 24.27
C TYR A 803 -15.29 -19.46 24.78
#